data_AF-A0A8H6KV37-F1
#
_entry.id   AF-A0A8H6KV37-F1
#
_cell.length_a   1.000
_cell.length_b   1.000
_cell.length_c   1.000
_cell.angle_alpha   90.00
_cell.angle_beta   90.00
_cell.angle_gamma   90.00
#
_symmetry.space_group_name_H-M   'P 1'
#
loop_
_entity.id
_entity.type
_entity.pdbx_description
1 polymer ?
#
loop_
_entity_poly.entity_id
_entity_poly.type
_entity_poly.pdbx_seq_one_letter_code
_entity_poly.pdbx_strand_id
1 'polypeptide(L)'
;MSGPGPLPESTIKLLSQLAPATFADTAALAAAGILSAAYVLRSYTWDRPDPYNYILYEKPQQGAGSSTSKRSKNIAERLEELVSLAHGKDVVVFWGSQSGTAEGFANRLARELHQRFHLQAMSADLSDFDAETIAQIPQTKLAIFVLSTYGEGDPSDNAGMFWDWVTKLQDKPLISLRYAAFGLGNSNYRYYNRVVDVVDKALVDTGASRLAPVGRADDAQGATEEDFLSWKDDLYKVFRETLNLTEHEVKHEPSLAVVEDESLEPQDLHVGEPVHLVEGSGKSTANSAIKALKIKKAYDLFSSPGRSCLHLDLELDSNSQLTYKTGDHLAIWPINPDHEVERLLKVLGLSERRSIPISINALDAAIKVKIPTPTNVETLFRYYLEICAAVPRDTVRGLAQFAPSAAAKDFLLNLGREKDNYAVFLASNHLTIGKLLELAAKADNSQASKTWSDIPLSYLVETLPRSQPRYYSISSSSVVSPKAPSITVAVSDTPLSASPSAAIPGLTTNYLQSLSRSLQDSQATQQTEGLSYTLSGPSNALEGGLIYAHVRRSKFKLPMLASCPLIMVAAGTGLAPFRAFITERLRLQSIGKPVGQMMLFFGCQKPDDDYIYREELEQMEKDLGGKLNIITAFSRQTGMKKTYVQDKILEKGKEVSELLADGASLYMCGRASMAREVGRTLGDILRSDKGWDDAQVKEWSEGLKRNRKWQEDVWG
;
A
#
# COMPACT_ATOMS: atom_id res chain seq x y z
N MET A 1 -36.66 40.97 -26.81
CA MET A 1 -36.30 41.82 -25.67
C MET A 1 -37.35 42.91 -25.52
N SER A 2 -38.27 42.75 -24.58
CA SER A 2 -39.16 43.81 -24.09
C SER A 2 -38.38 44.64 -23.06
N GLY A 3 -38.23 45.94 -23.28
CA GLY A 3 -37.53 46.83 -22.35
C GLY A 3 -38.26 46.96 -21.00
N PRO A 4 -37.55 47.24 -19.90
CA PRO A 4 -38.17 47.39 -18.59
C PRO A 4 -39.02 48.66 -18.54
N GLY A 5 -40.24 48.55 -18.01
CA GLY A 5 -41.15 49.68 -17.81
C GLY A 5 -40.65 50.62 -16.69
N PRO A 6 -41.18 51.86 -16.63
CA PRO A 6 -40.76 52.86 -15.67
C PRO A 6 -41.07 52.44 -14.22
N LEU A 7 -40.20 52.86 -13.29
CA LEU A 7 -40.31 52.58 -11.86
C LEU A 7 -41.61 53.14 -11.27
N PRO A 8 -42.24 52.45 -10.29
CA PRO A 8 -43.45 52.94 -9.63
C PRO A 8 -43.24 54.30 -8.95
N GLU A 9 -44.22 55.20 -9.04
CA GLU A 9 -44.14 56.56 -8.45
C GLU A 9 -43.87 56.55 -6.93
N SER A 10 -44.29 55.49 -6.22
CA SER A 10 -44.00 55.31 -4.80
C SER A 10 -42.50 55.15 -4.51
N THR A 11 -41.76 54.51 -5.42
CA THR A 11 -40.31 54.31 -5.31
C THR A 11 -39.54 55.60 -5.59
N ILE A 12 -40.01 56.42 -6.54
CA ILE A 12 -39.43 57.75 -6.84
C ILE A 12 -39.64 58.70 -5.65
N LYS A 13 -40.82 58.66 -5.00
CA LYS A 13 -41.09 59.45 -3.80
C LYS A 13 -40.19 59.07 -2.62
N LEU A 14 -39.94 57.77 -2.41
CA LEU A 14 -39.04 57.29 -1.36
C LEU A 14 -37.59 57.72 -1.60
N LEU A 15 -37.12 57.68 -2.85
CA LEU A 15 -35.78 58.14 -3.23
C LEU A 15 -35.61 59.66 -3.10
N SER A 16 -36.67 60.44 -3.33
CA SER A 16 -36.63 61.91 -3.17
C SER A 16 -36.49 62.39 -1.72
N GLN A 17 -36.75 61.51 -0.74
CA GLN A 17 -36.56 61.81 0.69
C GLN A 17 -35.17 61.40 1.22
N LEU A 18 -34.35 60.73 0.41
CA LEU A 18 -33.00 60.28 0.73
C LEU A 18 -31.94 61.28 0.22
N ALA A 19 -32.15 62.58 0.47
CA ALA A 19 -31.09 63.56 0.24
C ALA A 19 -30.07 63.48 1.40
N PRO A 20 -28.78 63.20 1.13
CA PRO A 20 -27.79 63.03 2.18
C PRO A 20 -27.62 64.35 2.95
N ALA A 21 -27.87 64.32 4.26
CA ALA A 21 -27.78 65.51 5.12
C ALA A 21 -26.36 65.74 5.63
N THR A 22 -25.50 64.72 5.60
CA THR A 22 -24.13 64.78 6.09
C THR A 22 -23.13 64.22 5.09
N PHE A 23 -21.87 64.65 5.21
CA PHE A 23 -20.76 64.12 4.41
C PHE A 23 -20.62 62.59 4.56
N ALA A 24 -20.91 62.06 5.74
CA ALA A 24 -20.88 60.62 6.00
C ALA A 24 -21.95 59.85 5.21
N ASP A 25 -23.17 60.39 5.09
CA ASP A 25 -24.24 59.77 4.30
C ASP A 25 -23.90 59.77 2.81
N THR A 26 -23.29 60.87 2.34
CA THR A 26 -22.83 60.99 0.96
C THR A 26 -21.71 59.98 0.66
N ALA A 27 -20.78 59.80 1.60
CA ALA A 27 -19.71 58.81 1.50
C ALA A 27 -20.24 57.37 1.54
N ALA A 28 -21.24 57.09 2.39
CA ALA A 28 -21.88 55.78 2.49
C ALA A 28 -22.66 55.43 1.21
N LEU A 29 -23.41 56.40 0.65
CA LEU A 29 -24.10 56.23 -0.63
C LEU A 29 -23.14 56.05 -1.80
N ALA A 30 -22.02 56.79 -1.82
CA ALA A 30 -20.97 56.59 -2.82
C ALA A 30 -20.33 55.20 -2.69
N ALA A 31 -20.03 54.74 -1.48
CA ALA A 31 -19.49 53.41 -1.26
C ALA A 31 -20.48 52.30 -1.65
N ALA A 32 -21.76 52.44 -1.32
CA ALA A 32 -22.81 51.50 -1.71
C ALA A 32 -23.03 51.48 -3.23
N GLY A 33 -22.95 52.65 -3.89
CA GLY A 33 -23.02 52.78 -5.35
C GLY A 33 -21.83 52.10 -6.04
N ILE A 34 -20.62 52.28 -5.52
CA ILE A 34 -19.40 51.62 -6.04
C ILE A 34 -19.48 50.10 -5.84
N LEU A 35 -19.93 49.62 -4.68
CA LEU A 35 -20.10 48.19 -4.42
C LEU A 35 -21.16 47.55 -5.32
N SER A 36 -22.28 48.26 -5.55
CA SER A 36 -23.35 47.78 -6.43
C SER A 36 -22.90 47.78 -7.89
N ALA A 37 -22.18 48.81 -8.34
CA ALA A 37 -21.58 48.87 -9.67
C ALA A 37 -20.54 47.76 -9.86
N ALA A 38 -19.68 47.50 -8.86
CA ALA A 38 -18.71 46.41 -8.88
C ALA A 38 -19.37 45.03 -8.94
N TYR A 39 -20.50 44.84 -8.23
CA TYR A 39 -21.25 43.58 -8.25
C TYR A 39 -21.93 43.34 -9.62
N VAL A 40 -22.52 44.39 -10.22
CA VAL A 40 -23.19 44.28 -11.54
C VAL A 40 -22.16 44.15 -12.68
N LEU A 41 -21.01 44.82 -12.58
CA LEU A 41 -19.93 44.73 -13.59
C LEU A 41 -19.02 43.51 -13.40
N ARG A 42 -19.15 42.77 -12.29
CA ARG A 42 -18.38 41.56 -12.00
C ARG A 42 -18.46 40.54 -13.14
N SER A 43 -19.63 40.35 -13.73
CA SER A 43 -19.81 39.40 -14.84
C SER A 43 -19.22 39.89 -16.17
N TYR A 44 -18.94 41.18 -16.31
CA TYR A 44 -18.40 41.75 -17.55
C TYR A 44 -16.87 41.87 -17.56
N THR A 45 -16.27 42.08 -16.38
CA THR A 45 -14.81 42.25 -16.23
C THR A 45 -14.10 41.11 -15.49
N TRP A 46 -14.79 40.38 -14.60
CA TRP A 46 -14.18 39.33 -13.76
C TRP A 46 -14.49 37.90 -14.21
N ASP A 47 -15.61 37.66 -14.91
CA ASP A 47 -15.98 36.34 -15.43
C ASP A 47 -15.52 36.10 -16.88
N ARG A 48 -14.65 36.96 -17.43
CA ARG A 48 -13.95 36.60 -18.67
C ARG A 48 -12.89 35.56 -18.31
N PRO A 49 -12.93 34.35 -18.87
CA PRO A 49 -11.82 33.41 -18.69
C PRO A 49 -10.56 34.13 -19.16
N ASP A 50 -9.53 34.17 -18.32
CA ASP A 50 -8.25 34.76 -18.67
C ASP A 50 -7.84 34.18 -20.04
N PRO A 51 -7.68 35.02 -21.08
CA PRO A 51 -7.33 34.54 -22.41
C PRO A 51 -6.00 33.80 -22.41
N TYR A 52 -5.19 33.94 -21.35
CA TYR A 52 -3.93 33.25 -21.10
C TYR A 52 -4.00 32.23 -19.96
N ASN A 53 -5.19 31.83 -19.49
CA ASN A 53 -5.32 30.79 -18.47
C ASN A 53 -4.66 29.48 -18.93
N TYR A 54 -4.59 29.24 -20.25
CA TYR A 54 -3.86 28.11 -20.83
C TYR A 54 -2.34 28.18 -20.58
N ILE A 55 -1.75 29.37 -20.37
CA ILE A 55 -0.31 29.56 -20.10
C ILE A 55 0.05 29.10 -18.68
N LEU A 56 -0.88 29.18 -17.72
CA LEU A 56 -0.69 28.64 -16.37
C LEU A 56 -0.76 27.11 -16.30
N TYR A 57 -1.32 26.46 -17.33
CA TYR A 57 -1.35 25.00 -17.49
C TYR A 57 -0.35 24.49 -18.53
N GLU A 58 0.43 25.37 -19.18
CA GLU A 58 1.63 24.97 -19.88
C GLU A 58 2.74 24.66 -18.86
N LYS A 59 3.01 23.37 -18.69
CA LYS A 59 4.17 22.89 -17.93
C LYS A 59 5.43 23.67 -18.37
N PRO A 60 6.30 24.10 -17.43
CA PRO A 60 7.61 24.65 -17.78
C PRO A 60 8.54 23.52 -18.26
N GLN A 61 8.29 23.00 -19.45
CA GLN A 61 9.17 22.08 -20.18
C GLN A 61 9.39 22.48 -21.65
N GLN A 62 8.86 23.61 -22.10
CA GLN A 62 9.26 24.22 -23.37
C GLN A 62 10.28 25.33 -23.13
N GLY A 63 11.43 24.93 -22.58
CA GLY A 63 12.62 25.75 -22.44
C GLY A 63 13.81 24.81 -22.39
N ALA A 64 14.43 24.60 -23.56
CA ALA A 64 15.60 23.74 -23.79
C ALA A 64 15.39 22.23 -23.54
N GLY A 65 14.59 21.59 -24.39
CA GLY A 65 14.51 20.12 -24.48
C GLY A 65 14.38 19.69 -25.94
N SER A 66 15.31 18.83 -26.38
CA SER A 66 15.35 18.12 -27.66
C SER A 66 13.98 17.88 -28.32
N SER A 67 13.88 18.20 -29.60
CA SER A 67 12.73 17.90 -30.47
C SER A 67 12.35 16.41 -30.39
N THR A 68 11.32 16.08 -29.62
CA THR A 68 10.67 14.77 -29.66
C THR A 68 9.38 14.92 -30.45
N SER A 69 9.26 14.19 -31.56
CA SER A 69 8.04 14.16 -32.38
C SER A 69 6.84 13.71 -31.55
N LYS A 70 5.64 14.21 -31.88
CA LYS A 70 4.37 13.68 -31.33
C LYS A 70 4.32 12.17 -31.65
N ARG A 71 4.41 11.33 -30.63
CA ARG A 71 4.41 9.86 -30.75
C ARG A 71 3.03 9.39 -31.26
N SER A 72 2.99 8.47 -32.23
CA SER A 72 1.73 7.89 -32.74
C SER A 72 0.98 7.14 -31.64
N LYS A 73 -0.35 7.32 -31.60
CA LYS A 73 -1.28 6.57 -30.72
C LYS A 73 -1.71 5.22 -31.31
N ASN A 74 -1.29 4.93 -32.54
CA ASN A 74 -1.55 3.66 -33.20
C ASN A 74 -0.46 2.65 -32.80
N ILE A 75 -0.84 1.57 -32.11
CA ILE A 75 0.14 0.57 -31.66
C ILE A 75 0.76 -0.19 -32.83
N ALA A 76 0.00 -0.49 -33.89
CA ALA A 76 0.52 -1.21 -35.04
C ALA A 76 1.58 -0.38 -35.77
N GLU A 77 1.31 0.90 -36.00
CA GLU A 77 2.32 1.84 -36.51
C GLU A 77 3.51 1.92 -35.57
N ARG A 78 3.31 1.96 -34.25
CA ARG A 78 4.41 2.00 -33.29
C ARG A 78 5.29 0.75 -33.31
N LEU A 79 4.69 -0.40 -33.54
CA LEU A 79 5.41 -1.65 -33.73
C LEU A 79 6.20 -1.65 -35.05
N GLU A 80 5.66 -1.05 -36.11
CA GLU A 80 6.28 -0.93 -37.44
C GLU A 80 7.32 0.19 -37.60
N GLU A 81 7.10 1.39 -37.04
CA GLU A 81 8.03 2.51 -37.07
C GLU A 81 9.40 2.12 -36.51
N LEU A 82 9.41 1.24 -35.51
CA LEU A 82 10.62 0.69 -34.90
C LEU A 82 11.24 -0.48 -35.72
N VAL A 83 10.49 -1.09 -36.65
CA VAL A 83 11.02 -2.07 -37.64
C VAL A 83 11.93 -1.37 -38.65
N SER A 84 11.63 -0.14 -39.05
CA SER A 84 12.45 0.63 -40.01
C SER A 84 13.85 1.00 -39.50
N LEU A 85 14.10 0.89 -38.19
CA LEU A 85 15.36 1.22 -37.50
C LEU A 85 16.24 -0.02 -37.21
N ALA A 86 16.04 -1.13 -37.92
CA ALA A 86 16.71 -2.43 -37.70
C ALA A 86 16.47 -3.09 -36.32
N HIS A 87 15.46 -2.62 -35.56
CA HIS A 87 15.10 -3.11 -34.22
C HIS A 87 13.58 -3.30 -34.08
N GLY A 88 12.96 -4.02 -35.02
CA GLY A 88 11.51 -4.25 -35.01
C GLY A 88 11.05 -4.88 -33.70
N LYS A 89 10.05 -4.28 -33.04
CA LYS A 89 9.52 -4.79 -31.76
C LYS A 89 8.67 -6.02 -32.02
N ASP A 90 8.96 -7.15 -31.38
CA ASP A 90 8.31 -8.45 -31.58
C ASP A 90 7.12 -8.68 -30.66
N VAL A 91 7.14 -8.01 -29.51
CA VAL A 91 6.16 -8.19 -28.43
C VAL A 91 5.76 -6.85 -27.85
N VAL A 92 4.46 -6.64 -27.65
CA VAL A 92 3.93 -5.57 -26.81
C VAL A 92 3.30 -6.17 -25.56
N VAL A 93 3.70 -5.68 -24.40
CA VAL A 93 3.15 -6.06 -23.09
C VAL A 93 2.31 -4.90 -22.58
N PHE A 94 1.00 -5.00 -22.80
CA PHE A 94 0.03 -4.05 -22.31
C PHE A 94 -0.25 -4.27 -20.82
N TRP A 95 -0.43 -3.18 -20.09
CA TRP A 95 -0.84 -3.25 -18.69
C TRP A 95 -2.01 -2.33 -18.34
N GLY A 96 -2.88 -2.85 -17.49
CA GLY A 96 -3.95 -2.12 -16.81
C GLY A 96 -3.72 -2.19 -15.30
N SER A 97 -3.36 -1.08 -14.65
CA SER A 97 -3.01 -1.05 -13.23
C SER A 97 -3.52 0.21 -12.51
N GLN A 98 -3.98 0.05 -11.27
CA GLN A 98 -4.26 1.18 -10.37
C GLN A 98 -3.15 1.38 -9.33
N SER A 99 -2.60 0.28 -8.80
CA SER A 99 -1.59 0.28 -7.75
C SER A 99 -0.15 0.11 -8.24
N GLY A 100 0.05 -0.06 -9.56
CA GLY A 100 1.36 -0.25 -10.20
C GLY A 100 1.85 -1.70 -10.24
N THR A 101 1.13 -2.67 -9.68
CA THR A 101 1.55 -4.09 -9.67
C THR A 101 1.61 -4.69 -11.07
N ALA A 102 0.55 -4.49 -11.87
CA ALA A 102 0.50 -4.99 -13.25
C ALA A 102 1.53 -4.28 -14.15
N GLU A 103 1.75 -2.98 -13.93
CA GLU A 103 2.82 -2.21 -14.59
C GLU A 103 4.21 -2.80 -14.28
N GLY A 104 4.49 -3.07 -13.00
CA GLY A 104 5.74 -3.69 -12.58
C GLY A 104 5.99 -5.04 -13.24
N PHE A 105 4.97 -5.91 -13.30
CA PHE A 105 5.05 -7.19 -13.98
C PHE A 105 5.25 -7.06 -15.49
N ALA A 106 4.55 -6.13 -16.16
CA ALA A 106 4.70 -5.90 -17.59
C ALA A 106 6.10 -5.40 -17.95
N ASN A 107 6.63 -4.43 -17.18
CA ASN A 107 7.98 -3.91 -17.35
C ASN A 107 9.04 -4.99 -17.14
N ARG A 108 8.88 -5.81 -16.10
CA ARG A 108 9.78 -6.94 -15.83
C ARG A 108 9.74 -7.96 -16.97
N LEU A 109 8.55 -8.35 -17.41
CA LEU A 109 8.38 -9.33 -18.49
C LEU A 109 9.04 -8.83 -19.78
N ALA A 110 8.79 -7.57 -20.17
CA ALA A 110 9.41 -6.99 -21.36
C ALA A 110 10.94 -7.05 -21.31
N ARG A 111 11.55 -6.73 -20.17
CA ARG A 111 13.01 -6.84 -19.99
C ARG A 111 13.50 -8.28 -20.08
N GLU A 112 12.83 -9.22 -19.43
CA GLU A 112 13.24 -10.63 -19.47
C GLU A 112 13.10 -11.25 -20.87
N LEU A 113 12.07 -10.88 -21.64
CA LEU A 113 11.92 -11.33 -23.02
C LEU A 113 13.09 -10.91 -23.91
N HIS A 114 13.61 -9.70 -23.68
CA HIS A 114 14.81 -9.22 -24.35
C HIS A 114 16.06 -10.00 -23.92
N GLN A 115 16.24 -10.23 -22.62
CA GLN A 115 17.44 -10.90 -22.10
C GLN A 115 17.47 -12.40 -22.42
N ARG A 116 16.33 -13.09 -22.35
CA ARG A 116 16.24 -14.56 -22.49
C ARG A 116 16.04 -15.01 -23.92
N PHE A 117 15.27 -14.28 -24.71
CA PHE A 117 14.84 -14.73 -26.04
C PHE A 117 15.28 -13.76 -27.14
N HIS A 118 16.01 -12.70 -26.79
CA HIS A 118 16.40 -11.62 -27.71
C HIS A 118 15.21 -10.96 -28.43
N LEU A 119 14.00 -11.11 -27.87
CA LEU A 119 12.80 -10.49 -28.40
C LEU A 119 12.83 -9.00 -28.10
N GLN A 120 12.51 -8.19 -29.10
CA GLN A 120 12.38 -6.76 -28.93
C GLN A 120 11.01 -6.45 -28.31
N ALA A 121 10.91 -6.52 -26.98
CA ALA A 121 9.66 -6.26 -26.26
C ALA A 121 9.53 -4.78 -25.86
N MET A 122 8.28 -4.30 -25.73
CA MET A 122 7.96 -3.02 -25.10
C MET A 122 6.82 -3.19 -24.10
N SER A 123 6.86 -2.41 -23.02
CA SER A 123 5.74 -2.26 -22.08
C SER A 123 4.92 -1.04 -22.48
N ALA A 124 3.59 -1.15 -22.40
CA ALA A 124 2.64 -0.15 -22.89
C ALA A 124 1.47 0.05 -21.91
N ASP A 125 1.23 1.28 -21.48
CA ASP A 125 -0.02 1.65 -20.81
C ASP A 125 -1.16 1.55 -21.83
N LEU A 126 -2.26 0.88 -21.47
CA LEU A 126 -3.43 0.78 -22.33
C LEU A 126 -4.05 2.15 -22.68
N SER A 127 -3.89 3.16 -21.82
CA SER A 127 -4.43 4.51 -22.05
C SER A 127 -3.59 5.35 -23.03
N ASP A 128 -2.35 4.95 -23.31
CA ASP A 128 -1.46 5.65 -24.25
C ASP A 128 -1.82 5.40 -25.72
N PHE A 129 -2.59 4.35 -26.01
CA PHE A 129 -2.91 3.89 -27.37
C PHE A 129 -4.41 3.83 -27.63
N ASP A 130 -4.80 4.02 -28.89
CA ASP A 130 -6.18 3.85 -29.31
C ASP A 130 -6.50 2.35 -29.41
N ALA A 131 -7.45 1.87 -28.59
CA ALA A 131 -7.74 0.43 -28.43
C ALA A 131 -8.06 -0.29 -29.75
N GLU A 132 -8.70 0.40 -30.71
CA GLU A 132 -9.03 -0.15 -32.02
C GLU A 132 -7.80 -0.58 -32.83
N THR A 133 -6.64 0.04 -32.57
CA THR A 133 -5.40 -0.25 -33.29
C THR A 133 -4.76 -1.57 -32.87
N ILE A 134 -5.19 -2.16 -31.76
CA ILE A 134 -4.81 -3.53 -31.35
C ILE A 134 -5.25 -4.54 -32.42
N ALA A 135 -6.37 -4.30 -33.11
CA ALA A 135 -6.83 -5.14 -34.21
C ALA A 135 -5.89 -5.14 -35.42
N GLN A 136 -5.02 -4.13 -35.52
CA GLN A 136 -4.08 -3.98 -36.63
C GLN A 136 -2.72 -4.63 -36.33
N ILE A 137 -2.54 -5.23 -35.14
CA ILE A 137 -1.30 -5.92 -34.79
C ILE A 137 -1.12 -7.11 -35.75
N PRO A 138 0.02 -7.19 -36.48
CA PRO A 138 0.23 -8.23 -37.47
C PRO A 138 0.52 -9.58 -36.82
N GLN A 139 0.18 -10.66 -37.53
CA GLN A 139 0.34 -12.02 -37.03
C GLN A 139 1.79 -12.38 -36.68
N THR A 140 2.78 -11.70 -37.24
CA THR A 140 4.19 -11.90 -36.89
C THR A 140 4.54 -11.42 -35.48
N LYS A 141 3.69 -10.59 -34.85
CA LYS A 141 3.92 -9.96 -33.55
C LYS A 141 3.03 -10.57 -32.47
N LEU A 142 3.35 -10.32 -31.21
CA LEU A 142 2.65 -10.85 -30.04
C LEU A 142 2.14 -9.72 -29.13
N ALA A 143 0.92 -9.86 -28.64
CA ALA A 143 0.37 -9.00 -27.60
C ALA A 143 0.26 -9.78 -26.28
N ILE A 144 0.69 -9.18 -25.18
CA ILE A 144 0.53 -9.74 -23.84
C ILE A 144 -0.26 -8.75 -23.00
N PHE A 145 -1.32 -9.20 -22.33
CA PHE A 145 -2.17 -8.35 -21.49
C PHE A 145 -1.98 -8.70 -20.02
N VAL A 146 -1.54 -7.73 -19.21
CA VAL A 146 -1.39 -7.85 -17.75
C VAL A 146 -2.41 -6.93 -17.10
N LEU A 147 -3.52 -7.48 -16.60
CA LEU A 147 -4.72 -6.70 -16.26
C LEU A 147 -5.14 -6.90 -14.81
N SER A 148 -5.27 -5.80 -14.06
CA SER A 148 -5.83 -5.83 -12.71
C SER A 148 -7.36 -5.70 -12.72
N THR A 149 -8.01 -6.42 -11.81
CA THR A 149 -9.45 -6.31 -11.53
C THR A 149 -9.68 -5.48 -10.26
N TYR A 150 -10.57 -4.48 -10.32
CA TYR A 150 -10.88 -3.59 -9.20
C TYR A 150 -12.38 -3.58 -8.86
N GLY A 151 -12.69 -3.18 -7.62
CA GLY A 151 -14.06 -2.95 -7.16
C GLY A 151 -14.97 -4.17 -7.34
N GLU A 152 -16.07 -3.97 -8.07
CA GLU A 152 -17.06 -5.00 -8.39
C GLU A 152 -16.74 -5.72 -9.73
N GLY A 153 -15.46 -5.93 -9.99
CA GLY A 153 -14.99 -6.66 -11.17
C GLY A 153 -14.80 -5.77 -12.41
N ASP A 154 -14.49 -4.51 -12.19
CA ASP A 154 -14.27 -3.49 -13.21
C ASP A 154 -12.78 -3.36 -13.55
N PRO A 155 -12.41 -2.87 -14.75
CA PRO A 155 -11.01 -2.61 -15.12
C PRO A 155 -10.38 -1.49 -14.27
N SER A 156 -9.05 -1.40 -14.28
CA SER A 156 -8.35 -0.20 -13.79
C SER A 156 -8.69 1.03 -14.64
N ASP A 157 -8.51 2.22 -14.07
CA ASP A 157 -8.89 3.49 -14.73
C ASP A 157 -8.19 3.64 -16.10
N ASN A 158 -6.91 3.27 -16.17
CA ASN A 158 -6.11 3.34 -17.40
C ASN A 158 -6.52 2.30 -18.47
N ALA A 159 -7.32 1.29 -18.12
CA ALA A 159 -7.80 0.26 -19.04
C ALA A 159 -9.27 0.48 -19.46
N GLY A 160 -9.92 1.57 -19.03
CA GLY A 160 -11.34 1.82 -19.30
C GLY A 160 -11.70 1.89 -20.79
N MET A 161 -10.91 2.62 -21.60
CA MET A 161 -11.15 2.71 -23.05
C MET A 161 -10.98 1.37 -23.76
N PHE A 162 -9.97 0.60 -23.37
CA PHE A 162 -9.74 -0.75 -23.87
C PHE A 162 -10.88 -1.70 -23.51
N TRP A 163 -11.37 -1.63 -22.27
CA TRP A 163 -12.52 -2.39 -21.80
C TRP A 163 -13.79 -2.09 -22.57
N ASP A 164 -14.09 -0.82 -22.80
CA ASP A 164 -15.26 -0.40 -23.57
C ASP A 164 -15.19 -0.89 -25.03
N TRP A 165 -13.99 -0.90 -25.62
CA TRP A 165 -13.78 -1.43 -26.96
C TRP A 165 -13.93 -2.96 -26.99
N VAL A 166 -13.26 -3.67 -26.07
CA VAL A 166 -13.21 -5.14 -26.10
C VAL A 166 -14.58 -5.76 -25.81
N THR A 167 -15.40 -5.12 -24.97
CA THR A 167 -16.76 -5.58 -24.66
C THR A 167 -17.76 -5.33 -25.78
N LYS A 168 -17.42 -4.48 -26.75
CA LYS A 168 -18.24 -4.13 -27.92
C LYS A 168 -17.71 -4.70 -29.24
N LEU A 169 -16.74 -5.62 -29.20
CA LEU A 169 -16.04 -6.19 -30.35
C LEU A 169 -16.91 -7.06 -31.30
N GLN A 170 -18.24 -7.05 -31.15
CA GLN A 170 -19.15 -7.84 -31.98
C GLN A 170 -18.90 -7.52 -33.48
N ASP A 171 -18.74 -8.57 -34.28
CA ASP A 171 -18.57 -8.53 -35.74
C ASP A 171 -17.21 -8.05 -36.32
N LYS A 172 -16.17 -7.86 -35.49
CA LYS A 172 -14.80 -7.55 -35.97
C LYS A 172 -13.84 -8.73 -35.78
N PRO A 173 -13.46 -9.48 -36.82
CA PRO A 173 -12.56 -10.63 -36.68
C PRO A 173 -11.13 -10.18 -36.36
N LEU A 174 -10.53 -10.74 -35.30
CA LEU A 174 -9.16 -10.48 -34.83
C LEU A 174 -8.21 -11.64 -35.16
N ILE A 175 -8.36 -12.23 -36.35
CA ILE A 175 -7.70 -13.49 -36.75
C ILE A 175 -6.16 -13.37 -36.75
N SER A 176 -5.62 -12.18 -36.99
CA SER A 176 -4.17 -11.93 -36.96
C SER A 176 -3.60 -11.85 -35.54
N LEU A 177 -4.43 -11.56 -34.54
CA LEU A 177 -3.95 -11.28 -33.19
C LEU A 177 -3.54 -12.59 -32.49
N ARG A 178 -2.25 -12.68 -32.12
CA ARG A 178 -1.74 -13.72 -31.22
C ARG A 178 -1.48 -13.12 -29.86
N TYR A 179 -2.03 -13.71 -28.80
CA TYR A 179 -1.91 -13.12 -27.47
C TYR A 179 -1.73 -14.10 -26.32
N ALA A 180 -1.25 -13.57 -25.20
CA ALA A 180 -1.31 -14.19 -23.87
C ALA A 180 -1.90 -13.19 -22.87
N ALA A 181 -2.50 -13.68 -21.79
CA ALA A 181 -3.12 -12.82 -20.79
C ALA A 181 -2.86 -13.31 -19.36
N PHE A 182 -2.63 -12.36 -18.46
CA PHE A 182 -2.44 -12.56 -17.04
C PHE A 182 -3.31 -11.58 -16.26
N GLY A 183 -4.18 -12.11 -15.40
CA GLY A 183 -5.04 -11.32 -14.53
C GLY A 183 -4.45 -11.20 -13.13
N LEU A 184 -4.56 -10.00 -12.55
CA LEU A 184 -4.36 -9.77 -11.13
C LEU A 184 -5.72 -9.57 -10.47
N GLY A 185 -6.07 -10.49 -9.58
CA GLY A 185 -7.32 -10.47 -8.84
C GLY A 185 -7.12 -10.91 -7.40
N ASN A 186 -8.22 -10.96 -6.67
CA ASN A 186 -8.21 -11.33 -5.26
C ASN A 186 -9.50 -12.11 -4.99
N SER A 187 -9.41 -13.40 -4.70
CA SER A 187 -10.55 -14.35 -4.62
C SER A 187 -11.50 -14.05 -3.47
N ASN A 188 -11.04 -13.24 -2.54
CA ASN A 188 -11.84 -12.56 -1.56
C ASN A 188 -12.98 -11.68 -2.14
N TYR A 189 -12.81 -11.15 -3.35
CA TYR A 189 -13.80 -10.30 -4.02
C TYR A 189 -14.75 -11.18 -4.85
N ARG A 190 -16.01 -10.75 -4.96
CA ARG A 190 -17.07 -11.49 -5.68
C ARG A 190 -16.68 -11.79 -7.13
N TYR A 191 -16.01 -10.85 -7.78
CA TYR A 191 -15.64 -10.90 -9.19
C TYR A 191 -14.15 -11.17 -9.36
N TYR A 192 -13.70 -12.32 -8.89
CA TYR A 192 -12.31 -12.75 -8.98
C TYR A 192 -11.81 -12.80 -10.44
N ASN A 193 -10.78 -12.01 -10.75
CA ASN A 193 -10.13 -11.95 -12.08
C ASN A 193 -11.08 -11.68 -13.27
N ARG A 194 -12.28 -11.10 -13.02
CA ARG A 194 -13.31 -10.86 -14.04
C ARG A 194 -12.79 -10.11 -15.26
N VAL A 195 -11.89 -9.15 -15.07
CA VAL A 195 -11.42 -8.31 -16.18
C VAL A 195 -10.67 -9.12 -17.22
N VAL A 196 -9.71 -9.95 -16.79
CA VAL A 196 -8.95 -10.79 -17.72
C VAL A 196 -9.84 -11.85 -18.37
N ASP A 197 -10.83 -12.36 -17.63
CA ASP A 197 -11.77 -13.38 -18.14
C ASP A 197 -12.66 -12.82 -19.26
N VAL A 198 -13.17 -11.59 -19.09
CA VAL A 198 -13.98 -10.92 -20.11
C VAL A 198 -13.15 -10.57 -21.33
N VAL A 199 -11.91 -10.08 -21.14
CA VAL A 199 -10.99 -9.78 -22.24
C VAL A 199 -10.63 -11.04 -23.02
N ASP A 200 -10.22 -12.11 -22.34
CA ASP A 200 -9.90 -13.39 -22.98
C ASP A 200 -11.08 -13.93 -23.78
N LYS A 201 -12.27 -13.94 -23.16
CA LYS A 201 -13.50 -14.39 -23.83
C LYS A 201 -13.78 -13.60 -25.10
N ALA A 202 -13.73 -12.27 -25.04
CA ALA A 202 -14.00 -11.40 -26.18
C ALA A 202 -12.97 -11.57 -27.31
N LEU A 203 -11.68 -11.75 -26.98
CA LEU A 203 -10.63 -12.01 -27.97
C LEU A 203 -10.77 -13.40 -28.63
N VAL A 204 -11.10 -14.44 -27.85
CA VAL A 204 -11.37 -15.77 -28.42
C VAL A 204 -12.61 -15.76 -29.30
N ASP A 205 -13.70 -15.14 -28.85
CA ASP A 205 -14.97 -15.08 -29.59
C ASP A 205 -14.82 -14.34 -30.94
N THR A 206 -13.79 -13.49 -31.09
CA THR A 206 -13.46 -12.76 -32.34
C THR A 206 -12.39 -13.45 -33.19
N GLY A 207 -11.92 -14.64 -32.80
CA GLY A 207 -10.98 -15.45 -33.58
C GLY A 207 -9.50 -15.17 -33.33
N ALA A 208 -9.14 -14.42 -32.28
CA ALA A 208 -7.74 -14.25 -31.89
C ALA A 208 -7.14 -15.57 -31.36
N SER A 209 -5.85 -15.78 -31.61
CA SER A 209 -5.13 -17.00 -31.21
C SER A 209 -4.48 -16.84 -29.84
N ARG A 210 -5.03 -17.49 -28.83
CA ARG A 210 -4.44 -17.58 -27.49
C ARG A 210 -3.23 -18.53 -27.47
N LEU A 211 -2.08 -18.03 -27.03
CA LEU A 211 -0.80 -18.77 -27.02
C LEU A 211 -0.57 -19.62 -25.76
N ALA A 212 -1.00 -19.12 -24.60
CA ALA A 212 -0.84 -19.79 -23.31
C ALA A 212 -2.16 -19.71 -22.52
N PRO A 213 -2.40 -20.63 -21.57
CA PRO A 213 -3.52 -20.50 -20.64
C PRO A 213 -3.51 -19.13 -19.93
N VAL A 214 -4.71 -18.59 -19.68
CA VAL A 214 -4.84 -17.33 -18.93
C VAL A 214 -4.40 -17.55 -17.49
N GLY A 215 -3.36 -16.83 -17.06
CA GLY A 215 -2.94 -16.83 -15.67
C GLY A 215 -3.82 -15.95 -14.81
N ARG A 216 -4.04 -16.34 -13.56
CA ARG A 216 -4.87 -15.63 -12.58
C ARG A 216 -4.13 -15.59 -11.26
N ALA A 217 -3.63 -14.42 -10.89
CA ALA A 217 -3.07 -14.19 -9.57
C ALA A 217 -4.18 -14.08 -8.51
N ASP A 218 -3.95 -14.69 -7.36
CA ASP A 218 -4.79 -14.56 -6.17
C ASP A 218 -4.07 -13.82 -5.03
N ASP A 219 -4.32 -12.52 -4.95
CA ASP A 219 -3.81 -11.67 -3.89
C ASP A 219 -4.37 -12.03 -2.51
N ALA A 220 -5.51 -12.75 -2.43
CA ALA A 220 -6.06 -13.22 -1.16
C ALA A 220 -5.11 -14.16 -0.41
N GLN A 221 -4.30 -14.89 -1.17
CA GLN A 221 -3.39 -15.91 -0.66
C GLN A 221 -1.96 -15.38 -0.55
N GLY A 222 -1.73 -14.09 -0.87
CA GLY A 222 -0.38 -13.53 -0.99
C GLY A 222 0.45 -14.19 -2.10
N ALA A 223 -0.21 -14.86 -3.05
CA ALA A 223 0.43 -15.68 -4.08
C ALA A 223 0.67 -14.94 -5.40
N THR A 224 0.31 -13.65 -5.49
CA THR A 224 0.36 -12.84 -6.72
C THR A 224 1.68 -12.97 -7.48
N GLU A 225 2.81 -12.87 -6.78
CA GLU A 225 4.14 -13.01 -7.36
C GLU A 225 4.38 -14.42 -7.91
N GLU A 226 4.08 -15.47 -7.13
CA GLU A 226 4.30 -16.87 -7.53
C GLU A 226 3.35 -17.31 -8.65
N ASP A 227 2.11 -16.82 -8.65
CA ASP A 227 1.16 -17.06 -9.74
C ASP A 227 1.66 -16.44 -11.05
N PHE A 228 2.23 -15.22 -10.98
CA PHE A 228 2.87 -14.59 -12.13
C PHE A 228 4.10 -15.37 -12.61
N LEU A 229 4.98 -15.79 -11.70
CA LEU A 229 6.16 -16.58 -12.05
C LEU A 229 5.79 -17.93 -12.68
N SER A 230 4.77 -18.61 -12.14
CA SER A 230 4.28 -19.89 -12.68
C SER A 230 3.73 -19.71 -14.10
N TRP A 231 2.87 -18.71 -14.31
CA TRP A 231 2.33 -18.41 -15.63
C TRP A 231 3.42 -17.99 -16.63
N LYS A 232 4.43 -17.25 -16.17
CA LYS A 232 5.59 -16.86 -16.98
C LYS A 232 6.40 -18.07 -17.43
N ASP A 233 6.61 -19.07 -16.55
CA ASP A 233 7.28 -20.32 -16.91
C ASP A 233 6.50 -21.08 -18.01
N ASP A 234 5.16 -21.10 -17.94
CA ASP A 234 4.29 -21.67 -18.99
C ASP A 234 4.38 -20.90 -20.31
N LEU A 235 4.40 -19.56 -20.25
CA LEU A 235 4.58 -18.72 -21.42
C LEU A 235 5.94 -18.98 -22.10
N TYR A 236 7.01 -19.10 -21.31
CA TYR A 236 8.34 -19.41 -21.83
C TYR A 236 8.42 -20.82 -22.42
N LYS A 237 7.65 -21.78 -21.88
CA LYS A 237 7.51 -23.09 -22.48
C LYS A 237 6.87 -23.02 -23.87
N VAL A 238 5.81 -22.23 -24.04
CA VAL A 238 5.20 -21.99 -25.36
C VAL A 238 6.19 -21.34 -26.32
N PHE A 239 7.02 -20.41 -25.84
CA PHE A 239 8.04 -19.76 -26.68
C PHE A 239 9.08 -20.75 -27.21
N ARG A 240 9.51 -21.69 -26.36
CA ARG A 240 10.45 -22.77 -26.76
C ARG A 240 9.79 -23.79 -27.69
N GLU A 241 8.62 -24.30 -27.32
CA GLU A 241 8.01 -25.47 -27.97
C GLU A 241 7.14 -25.12 -29.19
N THR A 242 6.44 -23.99 -29.15
CA THR A 242 5.50 -23.58 -30.21
C THR A 242 6.12 -22.55 -31.16
N LEU A 243 6.90 -21.61 -30.62
CA LEU A 243 7.53 -20.55 -31.42
C LEU A 243 8.98 -20.86 -31.81
N ASN A 244 9.54 -21.99 -31.34
CA ASN A 244 10.91 -22.43 -31.61
C ASN A 244 11.98 -21.36 -31.29
N LEU A 245 11.73 -20.56 -30.24
CA LEU A 245 12.69 -19.56 -29.78
C LEU A 245 13.76 -20.21 -28.90
N THR A 246 15.01 -19.78 -29.06
CA THR A 246 16.12 -20.24 -28.20
C THR A 246 16.12 -19.42 -26.91
N GLU A 247 16.08 -20.10 -25.76
CA GLU A 247 16.27 -19.45 -24.46
C GLU A 247 17.77 -19.39 -24.13
N HIS A 248 18.23 -18.21 -23.75
CA HIS A 248 19.59 -17.92 -23.32
C HIS A 248 19.65 -17.75 -21.81
N GLU A 249 20.77 -18.15 -21.21
CA GLU A 249 21.02 -17.94 -19.79
C GLU A 249 21.19 -16.44 -19.51
N VAL A 250 20.35 -15.89 -18.64
CA VAL A 250 20.43 -14.48 -18.22
C VAL A 250 21.63 -14.32 -17.31
N LYS A 251 22.67 -13.65 -17.81
CA LYS A 251 23.77 -13.19 -16.95
C LYS A 251 23.35 -11.89 -16.26
N HIS A 252 23.72 -11.75 -15.00
CA HIS A 252 23.52 -10.49 -14.30
C HIS A 252 24.40 -9.40 -14.92
N GLU A 253 23.73 -8.35 -15.40
CA GLU A 253 24.37 -7.10 -15.79
C GLU A 253 24.04 -6.07 -14.70
N PRO A 254 25.04 -5.57 -13.95
CA PRO A 254 24.79 -4.63 -12.87
C PRO A 254 24.32 -3.29 -13.42
N SER A 255 23.37 -2.70 -12.73
CA SER A 255 22.85 -1.36 -12.99
C SER A 255 23.40 -0.32 -11.99
N LEU A 256 23.92 -0.83 -10.87
CA LEU A 256 24.60 -0.12 -9.81
C LEU A 256 26.03 -0.64 -9.63
N ALA A 257 26.97 0.24 -9.30
CA ALA A 257 28.28 -0.11 -8.79
C ALA A 257 28.32 0.14 -7.28
N VAL A 258 28.78 -0.85 -6.52
CA VAL A 258 29.10 -0.71 -5.09
C VAL A 258 30.61 -0.74 -4.96
N VAL A 259 31.19 0.37 -4.51
CA VAL A 259 32.65 0.57 -4.43
C VAL A 259 33.03 0.81 -2.99
N GLU A 260 33.99 0.04 -2.47
CA GLU A 260 34.58 0.30 -1.17
C GLU A 260 35.54 1.49 -1.24
N ASP A 261 35.46 2.37 -0.23
CA ASP A 261 36.26 3.59 -0.16
C ASP A 261 36.75 3.81 1.29
N GLU A 262 37.93 3.29 1.60
CA GLU A 262 38.58 3.45 2.91
C GLU A 262 39.02 4.89 3.21
N SER A 263 38.95 5.82 2.24
CA SER A 263 39.30 7.22 2.49
C SER A 263 38.19 8.02 3.18
N LEU A 264 36.97 7.48 3.23
CA LEU A 264 35.83 8.13 3.87
C LEU A 264 35.86 7.96 5.39
N GLU A 265 35.65 9.05 6.11
CA GLU A 265 35.57 9.05 7.56
C GLU A 265 34.16 8.66 8.03
N PRO A 266 34.00 8.07 9.24
CA PRO A 266 32.69 7.66 9.76
C PRO A 266 31.62 8.76 9.79
N GLN A 267 32.03 10.03 9.91
CA GLN A 267 31.14 11.20 9.91
C GLN A 267 30.52 11.51 8.54
N ASP A 268 31.14 11.03 7.46
CA ASP A 268 30.67 11.23 6.08
C ASP A 268 29.70 10.13 5.64
N LEU A 269 29.47 9.13 6.50
CA LEU A 269 28.63 7.98 6.22
C LEU A 269 27.21 8.17 6.74
N HIS A 270 26.25 7.67 5.97
CA HIS A 270 24.94 7.36 6.50
C HIS A 270 25.04 6.10 7.37
N VAL A 271 24.72 6.23 8.66
CA VAL A 271 24.97 5.19 9.69
C VAL A 271 23.71 4.42 10.08
N GLY A 272 22.56 4.71 9.44
CA GLY A 272 21.32 3.95 9.57
C GLY A 272 20.08 4.82 9.69
N GLU A 273 20.22 6.14 9.61
CA GLU A 273 19.10 7.06 9.68
C GLU A 273 18.15 6.83 8.50
N PRO A 274 16.85 6.65 8.75
CA PRO A 274 15.89 6.48 7.68
C PRO A 274 15.68 7.81 6.94
N VAL A 275 15.61 7.74 5.61
CA VAL A 275 15.43 8.91 4.73
C VAL A 275 14.14 8.80 3.93
N HIS A 276 13.35 9.88 3.87
CA HIS A 276 12.31 10.00 2.86
C HIS A 276 12.96 10.27 1.49
N LEU A 277 13.02 9.25 0.64
CA LEU A 277 13.47 9.46 -0.73
C LEU A 277 12.27 9.99 -1.52
N VAL A 278 12.31 11.26 -1.87
CA VAL A 278 11.25 11.92 -2.65
C VAL A 278 11.33 11.42 -4.09
N GLU A 279 10.42 10.52 -4.48
CA GLU A 279 10.21 10.17 -5.88
C GLU A 279 9.44 11.32 -6.56
N GLY A 280 10.15 12.23 -7.22
CA GLY A 280 9.56 13.22 -8.14
C GLY A 280 8.98 14.48 -7.48
N SER A 281 9.06 15.58 -8.22
CA SER A 281 8.59 16.91 -7.82
C SER A 281 7.07 16.95 -7.65
N GLY A 282 6.60 16.74 -6.43
CA GLY A 282 5.20 16.89 -6.05
C GLY A 282 5.02 16.56 -4.57
N LYS A 283 4.80 17.58 -3.75
CA LYS A 283 4.63 17.49 -2.29
C LYS A 283 3.78 16.28 -1.87
N SER A 284 4.39 15.23 -1.31
CA SER A 284 3.65 14.30 -0.43
C SER A 284 3.45 15.00 0.91
N THR A 285 2.41 15.84 1.00
CA THR A 285 2.02 16.56 2.23
C THR A 285 1.41 15.65 3.32
N ALA A 286 1.44 14.34 3.12
CA ALA A 286 0.79 13.38 4.01
C ALA A 286 1.69 12.90 5.16
N ASN A 287 3.01 12.81 4.93
CA ASN A 287 3.96 12.31 5.92
C ASN A 287 4.70 13.47 6.59
N SER A 288 4.84 13.41 7.91
CA SER A 288 5.74 14.29 8.64
C SER A 288 7.21 13.91 8.41
N ALA A 289 8.15 14.75 8.85
CA ALA A 289 9.55 14.34 8.94
C ALA A 289 9.72 13.12 9.86
N ILE A 290 10.72 12.28 9.56
CA ILE A 290 11.11 11.16 10.41
C ILE A 290 11.92 11.71 11.58
N LYS A 291 11.56 11.28 12.79
CA LYS A 291 12.22 11.70 14.04
C LYS A 291 12.39 10.51 14.97
N ALA A 292 13.40 10.59 15.82
CA ALA A 292 13.53 9.70 16.97
C ALA A 292 12.52 10.14 18.04
N LEU A 293 11.58 9.25 18.39
CA LEU A 293 10.54 9.47 19.38
C LEU A 293 10.74 8.53 20.56
N LYS A 294 10.67 9.07 21.78
CA LYS A 294 10.82 8.29 23.00
C LYS A 294 9.52 7.54 23.32
N ILE A 295 9.64 6.27 23.65
CA ILE A 295 8.56 5.48 24.25
C ILE A 295 8.49 5.83 25.74
N LYS A 296 7.42 6.51 26.14
CA LYS A 296 7.20 6.95 27.52
C LYS A 296 6.59 5.85 28.39
N LYS A 297 5.71 5.05 27.81
CA LYS A 297 4.99 3.97 28.49
C LYS A 297 4.85 2.78 27.55
N ALA A 298 5.12 1.59 28.07
CA ALA A 298 4.96 0.34 27.32
C ALA A 298 4.46 -0.77 28.25
N TYR A 299 3.41 -1.49 27.86
CA TYR A 299 2.88 -2.63 28.60
C TYR A 299 2.10 -3.58 27.69
N ASP A 300 1.97 -4.84 28.10
CA ASP A 300 1.17 -5.85 27.41
C ASP A 300 -0.31 -5.71 27.79
N LEU A 301 -1.19 -5.88 26.82
CA LEU A 301 -2.64 -5.85 26.95
C LEU A 301 -3.24 -7.26 27.00
N PHE A 302 -2.49 -8.28 26.60
CA PHE A 302 -2.92 -9.67 26.70
C PHE A 302 -2.51 -10.25 28.05
N SER A 303 -3.33 -11.16 28.56
CA SER A 303 -3.08 -11.84 29.83
C SER A 303 -2.46 -13.23 29.67
N SER A 304 -2.61 -13.88 28.50
CA SER A 304 -2.13 -15.26 28.31
C SER A 304 -0.67 -15.34 27.88
N PRO A 305 0.07 -16.36 28.36
CA PRO A 305 1.40 -16.67 27.84
C PRO A 305 1.34 -17.13 26.38
N GLY A 306 2.31 -16.68 25.56
CA GLY A 306 2.48 -17.10 24.16
C GLY A 306 1.83 -16.19 23.10
N ARG A 307 1.05 -15.18 23.49
CA ARG A 307 0.63 -14.07 22.61
C ARG A 307 0.89 -12.77 23.34
N SER A 308 1.16 -11.70 22.59
CA SER A 308 1.43 -10.38 23.17
C SER A 308 0.77 -9.29 22.35
N CYS A 309 0.23 -8.27 23.01
CA CYS A 309 -0.31 -7.09 22.37
C CYS A 309 0.10 -5.85 23.13
N LEU A 310 1.04 -5.10 22.58
CA LEU A 310 1.66 -3.98 23.28
C LEU A 310 0.79 -2.72 23.14
N HIS A 311 0.64 -1.99 24.23
CA HIS A 311 0.29 -0.57 24.21
C HIS A 311 1.58 0.24 24.38
N LEU A 312 1.79 1.22 23.49
CA LEU A 312 2.95 2.11 23.52
C LEU A 312 2.50 3.56 23.47
N ASP A 313 2.92 4.39 24.44
CA ASP A 313 2.79 5.85 24.40
C ASP A 313 4.11 6.46 23.92
N LEU A 314 4.05 7.28 22.87
CA LEU A 314 5.23 8.00 22.35
C LEU A 314 5.19 9.47 22.75
N GLU A 315 6.35 10.09 22.92
CA GLU A 315 6.48 11.51 23.27
C GLU A 315 6.84 12.37 22.04
N LEU A 316 6.07 13.44 21.80
CA LEU A 316 6.32 14.42 20.73
C LEU A 316 6.92 15.74 21.24
N ASP A 317 7.11 15.93 22.55
CA ASP A 317 7.52 17.22 23.13
C ASP A 317 8.93 17.66 22.68
N SER A 318 9.83 16.69 22.50
CA SER A 318 11.16 16.92 21.90
C SER A 318 11.12 17.36 20.44
N ASN A 319 9.96 17.26 19.77
CA ASN A 319 9.77 17.49 18.35
C ASN A 319 8.56 18.41 18.08
N SER A 320 8.69 19.71 18.38
CA SER A 320 7.60 20.69 18.30
C SER A 320 6.88 20.77 16.94
N GLN A 321 7.55 20.39 15.85
CA GLN A 321 7.03 20.35 14.49
C GLN A 321 6.08 19.16 14.21
N LEU A 322 6.14 18.10 15.04
CA LEU A 322 5.28 16.93 14.89
C LEU A 322 3.92 17.18 15.55
N THR A 323 2.88 16.96 14.77
CA THR A 323 1.50 17.00 15.19
C THR A 323 0.74 15.86 14.55
N TYR A 324 -0.26 15.35 15.26
CA TYR A 324 -1.16 14.33 14.73
C TYR A 324 -2.61 14.73 15.00
N LYS A 325 -3.52 14.12 14.26
CA LYS A 325 -4.95 14.19 14.50
C LYS A 325 -5.49 12.80 14.79
N THR A 326 -6.49 12.74 15.65
CA THR A 326 -7.24 11.52 15.97
C THR A 326 -7.62 10.77 14.68
N GLY A 327 -7.29 9.48 14.61
CA GLY A 327 -7.45 8.64 13.40
C GLY A 327 -6.33 8.73 12.36
N ASP A 328 -5.23 9.45 12.64
CA ASP A 328 -3.98 9.34 11.86
C ASP A 328 -3.25 8.03 12.18
N HIS A 329 -2.21 7.74 11.40
CA HIS A 329 -1.33 6.60 11.60
C HIS A 329 0.05 7.06 12.07
N LEU A 330 0.68 6.22 12.88
CA LEU A 330 2.09 6.33 13.22
C LEU A 330 2.87 5.25 12.46
N ALA A 331 3.92 5.66 11.77
CA ALA A 331 4.78 4.79 10.99
C ALA A 331 6.11 4.59 11.72
N ILE A 332 6.45 3.34 12.02
CA ILE A 332 7.68 2.98 12.76
C ILE A 332 8.66 2.30 11.80
N TRP A 333 9.91 2.75 11.83
CA TRP A 333 10.99 2.17 11.05
C TRP A 333 11.62 0.99 11.81
N PRO A 334 11.63 -0.23 11.24
CA PRO A 334 12.20 -1.39 11.90
C PRO A 334 13.73 -1.44 11.82
N ILE A 335 14.30 -2.33 12.64
CA ILE A 335 15.71 -2.73 12.62
C ILE A 335 15.74 -4.25 12.42
N ASN A 336 16.61 -4.76 11.55
CA ASN A 336 16.77 -6.20 11.37
C ASN A 336 17.41 -6.86 12.61
N PRO A 337 17.00 -8.09 12.98
CA PRO A 337 17.59 -8.82 14.11
C PRO A 337 19.09 -9.07 13.91
N ASP A 338 19.88 -8.98 14.98
CA ASP A 338 21.34 -9.07 14.89
C ASP A 338 21.80 -10.40 14.30
N HIS A 339 21.15 -11.51 14.68
CA HIS A 339 21.52 -12.83 14.18
C HIS A 339 21.29 -13.00 12.67
N GLU A 340 20.31 -12.33 12.06
CA GLU A 340 20.11 -12.38 10.60
C GLU A 340 21.13 -11.51 9.86
N VAL A 341 21.50 -10.36 10.44
CA VAL A 341 22.59 -9.51 9.91
C VAL A 341 23.92 -10.26 9.97
N GLU A 342 24.26 -10.85 11.11
CA GLU A 342 25.49 -11.63 11.30
C GLU A 342 25.51 -12.88 10.41
N ARG A 343 24.38 -13.58 10.28
CA ARG A 343 24.22 -14.72 9.35
C ARG A 343 24.58 -14.30 7.91
N LEU A 344 24.03 -13.18 7.45
CA LEU A 344 24.25 -12.69 6.10
C LEU A 344 25.70 -12.21 5.87
N LEU A 345 26.27 -11.46 6.82
CA LEU A 345 27.67 -11.04 6.76
C LEU A 345 28.61 -12.26 6.68
N LYS A 346 28.36 -13.29 7.50
CA LYS A 346 29.17 -14.50 7.54
C LYS A 346 29.08 -15.30 6.25
N VAL A 347 27.87 -15.54 5.74
CA VAL A 347 27.68 -16.36 4.53
C VAL A 347 28.24 -15.68 3.28
N LEU A 348 28.28 -14.34 3.24
CA LEU A 348 28.91 -13.57 2.17
C LEU A 348 30.43 -13.39 2.35
N GLY A 349 31.00 -13.78 3.50
CA GLY A 349 32.42 -13.57 3.80
C GLY A 349 32.79 -12.10 4.08
N LEU A 350 31.83 -11.29 4.56
CA LEU A 350 31.99 -9.84 4.76
C LEU A 350 32.18 -9.43 6.24
N SER A 351 32.24 -10.38 7.17
CA SER A 351 32.30 -10.09 8.62
C SER A 351 33.48 -9.19 9.05
N GLU A 352 34.66 -9.35 8.45
CA GLU A 352 35.85 -8.54 8.76
C GLU A 352 35.84 -7.17 8.07
N ARG A 353 35.09 -7.03 6.98
CA ARG A 353 34.99 -5.81 6.15
C ARG A 353 33.68 -5.06 6.36
N ARG A 354 32.87 -5.47 7.35
CA ARG A 354 31.49 -5.00 7.56
C ARG A 354 31.37 -3.47 7.72
N SER A 355 32.42 -2.85 8.26
CA SER A 355 32.49 -1.43 8.60
C SER A 355 33.23 -0.59 7.56
N ILE A 356 33.80 -1.21 6.51
CA ILE A 356 34.45 -0.48 5.43
C ILE A 356 33.38 0.36 4.70
N PRO A 357 33.62 1.65 4.48
CA PRO A 357 32.69 2.49 3.74
C PRO A 357 32.47 2.00 2.32
N ILE A 358 31.22 2.10 1.85
CA ILE A 358 30.79 1.79 0.50
C ILE A 358 30.02 2.96 -0.11
N SER A 359 30.32 3.24 -1.37
CA SER A 359 29.58 4.17 -2.22
C SER A 359 28.77 3.38 -3.25
N ILE A 360 27.49 3.73 -3.40
CA ILE A 360 26.55 3.08 -4.31
C ILE A 360 26.24 4.06 -5.44
N ASN A 361 26.74 3.77 -6.63
CA ASN A 361 26.66 4.65 -7.79
C ASN A 361 25.78 4.03 -8.87
N ALA A 362 24.90 4.82 -9.47
CA ALA A 362 24.18 4.40 -10.65
C ALA A 362 25.13 4.35 -11.85
N LEU A 363 25.11 3.26 -12.63
CA LEU A 363 25.90 3.12 -13.85
C LEU A 363 25.27 3.85 -15.05
N ASP A 364 23.96 4.11 -14.97
CA ASP A 364 23.20 4.87 -15.95
C ASP A 364 22.53 6.08 -15.26
N ALA A 365 22.59 7.25 -15.89
CA ALA A 365 22.00 8.50 -15.39
C ALA A 365 20.46 8.43 -15.21
N ALA A 366 19.78 7.52 -15.90
CA ALA A 366 18.35 7.28 -15.74
C ALA A 366 18.01 6.55 -14.43
N ILE A 367 18.98 5.84 -13.83
CA ILE A 367 18.80 5.04 -12.63
C ILE A 367 19.02 5.92 -11.40
N LYS A 368 18.05 5.89 -10.48
CA LYS A 368 18.14 6.59 -9.19
C LYS A 368 18.52 5.61 -8.10
N VAL A 369 19.58 5.92 -7.37
CA VAL A 369 19.98 5.16 -6.19
C VAL A 369 18.93 5.36 -5.09
N LYS A 370 18.33 4.26 -4.62
CA LYS A 370 17.23 4.26 -3.65
C LYS A 370 17.66 3.97 -2.21
N ILE A 371 18.96 3.98 -1.95
CA ILE A 371 19.55 3.71 -0.64
C ILE A 371 20.46 4.88 -0.28
N PRO A 372 20.45 5.37 0.98
CA PRO A 372 21.41 6.38 1.43
C PRO A 372 22.86 5.91 1.20
N THR A 373 23.69 6.77 0.62
CA THR A 373 25.08 6.47 0.28
C THR A 373 25.93 7.76 0.37
N PRO A 374 27.17 7.72 0.88
CA PRO A 374 27.95 6.55 1.35
C PRO A 374 27.41 5.90 2.63
N THR A 375 27.68 4.60 2.84
CA THR A 375 27.30 3.84 4.06
C THR A 375 28.30 2.70 4.30
N ASN A 376 27.98 1.67 5.10
CA ASN A 376 28.76 0.43 5.20
C ASN A 376 27.84 -0.80 5.11
N VAL A 377 28.42 -1.99 4.92
CA VAL A 377 27.65 -3.23 4.67
C VAL A 377 26.80 -3.62 5.89
N GLU A 378 27.32 -3.46 7.11
CA GLU A 378 26.54 -3.74 8.32
C GLU A 378 25.29 -2.85 8.39
N THR A 379 25.45 -1.54 8.16
CA THR A 379 24.37 -0.55 8.17
C THR A 379 23.35 -0.84 7.08
N LEU A 380 23.83 -1.18 5.88
CA LEU A 380 23.00 -1.55 4.73
C LEU A 380 22.07 -2.72 5.09
N PHE A 381 22.61 -3.80 5.67
CA PHE A 381 21.83 -4.98 6.06
C PHE A 381 20.99 -4.77 7.30
N ARG A 382 21.40 -3.92 8.24
CA ARG A 382 20.68 -3.70 9.50
C ARG A 382 19.48 -2.77 9.34
N TYR A 383 19.59 -1.74 8.52
CA TYR A 383 18.61 -0.65 8.48
C TYR A 383 17.97 -0.40 7.11
N TYR A 384 18.67 -0.70 6.00
CA TYR A 384 18.22 -0.24 4.67
C TYR A 384 17.61 -1.32 3.80
N LEU A 385 18.02 -2.59 3.93
CA LEU A 385 17.48 -3.70 3.14
C LEU A 385 16.57 -4.61 3.98
N GLU A 386 15.54 -5.17 3.34
CA GLU A 386 14.62 -6.12 3.95
C GLU A 386 15.16 -7.56 3.82
N ILE A 387 16.12 -7.92 4.68
CA ILE A 387 16.82 -9.22 4.60
C ILE A 387 16.02 -10.40 5.19
N CYS A 388 14.98 -10.10 5.98
CA CYS A 388 14.14 -11.09 6.66
C CYS A 388 12.89 -11.50 5.87
N ALA A 389 12.63 -10.88 4.70
CA ALA A 389 11.53 -11.30 3.84
C ALA A 389 11.79 -12.69 3.25
N ALA A 390 10.71 -13.40 2.93
CA ALA A 390 10.81 -14.64 2.16
C ALA A 390 11.43 -14.33 0.79
N VAL A 391 12.45 -15.10 0.39
CA VAL A 391 13.12 -14.91 -0.89
C VAL A 391 12.16 -15.31 -2.04
N PRO A 392 11.92 -14.48 -3.07
CA PRO A 392 11.11 -14.88 -4.21
C PRO A 392 11.76 -16.01 -5.02
N ARG A 393 10.97 -16.92 -5.62
CA ARG A 393 11.50 -18.07 -6.40
C ARG A 393 12.44 -17.66 -7.53
N ASP A 394 12.19 -16.53 -8.17
CA ASP A 394 13.07 -16.00 -9.22
C ASP A 394 14.43 -15.51 -8.67
N THR A 395 14.44 -14.88 -7.49
CA THR A 395 15.68 -14.51 -6.79
C THR A 395 16.50 -15.75 -6.44
N VAL A 396 15.86 -16.84 -6.02
CA VAL A 396 16.52 -18.14 -5.77
C VAL A 396 17.26 -18.62 -7.03
N ARG A 397 16.61 -18.57 -8.20
CA ARG A 397 17.21 -18.94 -9.49
C ARG A 397 18.35 -18.01 -9.88
N GLY A 398 18.16 -16.69 -9.70
CA GLY A 398 19.16 -15.68 -10.04
C GLY A 398 20.45 -15.83 -9.22
N LEU A 399 20.36 -16.28 -7.97
CA LEU A 399 21.53 -16.54 -7.11
C LEU A 399 22.37 -17.74 -7.58
N ALA A 400 21.80 -18.66 -8.35
CA ALA A 400 22.50 -19.88 -8.78
C ALA A 400 23.73 -19.60 -9.67
N GLN A 401 23.79 -18.43 -10.33
CA GLN A 401 24.94 -18.03 -11.13
C GLN A 401 26.18 -17.67 -10.28
N PHE A 402 25.98 -17.37 -8.99
CA PHE A 402 27.04 -17.01 -8.04
C PHE A 402 27.34 -18.15 -7.05
N ALA A 403 26.86 -19.35 -7.33
CA ALA A 403 26.99 -20.48 -6.42
C ALA A 403 28.47 -20.90 -6.24
N PRO A 404 28.94 -21.09 -5.00
CA PRO A 404 30.33 -21.45 -4.72
C PRO A 404 30.70 -22.87 -5.18
N SER A 405 29.70 -23.71 -5.47
CA SER A 405 29.90 -25.06 -5.99
C SER A 405 28.74 -25.55 -6.84
N ALA A 406 28.97 -26.63 -7.61
CA ALA A 406 27.94 -27.25 -8.43
C ALA A 406 26.76 -27.77 -7.58
N ALA A 407 27.03 -28.33 -6.38
CA ALA A 407 25.99 -28.81 -5.48
C ALA A 407 25.09 -27.66 -4.98
N ALA A 408 25.68 -26.51 -4.62
CA ALA A 408 24.94 -25.32 -4.25
C ALA A 408 24.12 -24.77 -5.43
N LYS A 409 24.70 -24.75 -6.63
CA LYS A 409 24.01 -24.35 -7.88
C LYS A 409 22.79 -25.23 -8.13
N ASP A 410 22.97 -26.54 -8.11
CA ASP A 410 21.91 -27.53 -8.35
C ASP A 410 20.82 -27.45 -7.27
N PHE A 411 21.19 -27.25 -6.01
CA PHE A 411 20.22 -27.03 -4.93
C PHE A 411 19.31 -25.82 -5.21
N LEU A 412 19.89 -24.67 -5.56
CA LEU A 412 19.11 -23.46 -5.86
C LEU A 412 18.26 -23.62 -7.12
N LEU A 413 18.80 -24.22 -8.19
CA LEU A 413 18.06 -24.46 -9.42
C LEU A 413 16.89 -25.41 -9.19
N ASN A 414 17.08 -26.49 -8.44
CA ASN A 414 16.03 -27.44 -8.10
C ASN A 414 14.95 -26.81 -7.21
N LEU A 415 15.35 -26.06 -6.19
CA LEU A 415 14.43 -25.35 -5.29
C LEU A 415 13.60 -24.29 -6.04
N GLY A 416 14.24 -23.57 -6.97
CA GLY A 416 13.61 -22.52 -7.77
C GLY A 416 12.77 -23.02 -8.96
N ARG A 417 12.85 -24.32 -9.29
CA ARG A 417 12.25 -24.86 -10.53
C ARG A 417 10.73 -24.94 -10.47
N GLU A 418 10.18 -25.55 -9.43
CA GLU A 418 8.75 -25.86 -9.32
C GLU A 418 8.11 -25.11 -8.16
N LYS A 419 6.94 -24.50 -8.43
CA LYS A 419 6.16 -23.75 -7.44
C LYS A 419 5.79 -24.60 -6.22
N ASP A 420 5.31 -25.82 -6.45
CA ASP A 420 4.83 -26.70 -5.38
C ASP A 420 5.96 -27.14 -4.46
N ASN A 421 7.12 -27.51 -5.01
CA ASN A 421 8.30 -27.85 -4.22
C ASN A 421 8.77 -26.66 -3.39
N TYR A 422 8.75 -25.46 -3.96
CA TYR A 422 9.10 -24.24 -3.24
C TYR A 422 8.12 -23.95 -2.10
N ALA A 423 6.82 -24.09 -2.35
CA ALA A 423 5.77 -23.91 -1.34
C ALA A 423 5.88 -24.93 -0.20
N VAL A 424 6.11 -26.21 -0.50
CA VAL A 424 6.36 -27.27 0.51
C VAL A 424 7.61 -26.96 1.33
N PHE A 425 8.66 -26.44 0.69
CA PHE A 425 9.88 -26.04 1.38
C PHE A 425 9.62 -24.88 2.35
N LEU A 426 8.93 -23.83 1.90
CA LEU A 426 8.54 -22.68 2.73
C LEU A 426 7.59 -23.06 3.87
N ALA A 427 6.69 -24.01 3.63
CA ALA A 427 5.78 -24.55 4.65
C ALA A 427 6.53 -25.13 5.87
N SER A 428 7.76 -25.62 5.67
CA SER A 428 8.61 -26.17 6.72
C SER A 428 9.75 -25.23 7.15
N ASN A 429 10.04 -24.18 6.37
CA ASN A 429 11.19 -23.32 6.56
C ASN A 429 10.86 -21.84 6.32
N HIS A 430 11.12 -20.99 7.31
CA HIS A 430 11.30 -19.57 7.04
C HIS A 430 12.62 -19.37 6.28
N LEU A 431 12.55 -18.93 5.02
CA LEU A 431 13.70 -18.71 4.14
C LEU A 431 14.01 -17.21 4.01
N THR A 432 14.87 -16.71 4.89
CA THR A 432 15.58 -15.43 4.69
C THR A 432 16.72 -15.63 3.69
N ILE A 433 17.22 -14.55 3.09
CA ILE A 433 18.33 -14.62 2.14
C ILE A 433 19.57 -15.28 2.75
N GLY A 434 19.95 -14.88 3.98
CA GLY A 434 21.08 -15.48 4.67
C GLY A 434 20.90 -16.98 4.90
N LYS A 435 19.69 -17.40 5.31
CA LYS A 435 19.40 -18.82 5.56
C LYS A 435 19.35 -19.65 4.29
N LEU A 436 18.86 -19.10 3.18
CA LEU A 436 18.89 -19.75 1.87
C LEU A 436 20.33 -20.05 1.44
N LEU A 437 21.21 -19.03 1.51
CA LEU A 437 22.62 -19.17 1.12
C LEU A 437 23.37 -20.17 2.02
N GLU A 438 23.06 -20.19 3.32
CA GLU A 438 23.63 -21.18 4.25
C GLU A 438 23.18 -22.61 3.93
N LEU A 439 21.90 -22.82 3.61
CA LEU A 439 21.37 -24.14 3.25
C LEU A 439 21.95 -24.64 1.93
N ALA A 440 22.06 -23.76 0.94
CA ALA A 440 22.67 -24.07 -0.34
C ALA A 440 24.17 -24.39 -0.19
N ALA A 441 24.92 -23.64 0.64
CA ALA A 441 26.32 -23.96 0.94
C ALA A 441 26.48 -25.28 1.71
N LYS A 442 25.51 -25.67 2.54
CA LYS A 442 25.52 -26.95 3.27
C LYS A 442 25.15 -28.15 2.40
N ALA A 443 24.49 -27.94 1.26
CA ALA A 443 24.21 -29.01 0.30
C ALA A 443 25.51 -29.60 -0.29
N ASP A 444 26.60 -28.84 -0.22
CA ASP A 444 27.94 -29.30 -0.53
C ASP A 444 28.58 -30.00 0.69
N ASN A 445 28.76 -31.31 0.60
CA ASN A 445 29.43 -32.11 1.62
C ASN A 445 30.97 -31.99 1.58
N SER A 446 31.53 -31.24 0.61
CA SER A 446 32.96 -30.98 0.54
C SER A 446 33.39 -29.87 1.51
N GLN A 447 34.69 -29.83 1.85
CA GLN A 447 35.28 -28.72 2.60
C GLN A 447 35.49 -27.44 1.76
N ALA A 448 34.93 -27.37 0.54
CA ALA A 448 35.01 -26.18 -0.30
C ALA A 448 34.41 -24.95 0.40
N SER A 449 34.80 -23.76 -0.06
CA SER A 449 34.44 -22.50 0.60
C SER A 449 32.94 -22.40 0.82
N LYS A 450 32.52 -22.32 2.08
CA LYS A 450 31.11 -22.15 2.48
C LYS A 450 30.62 -20.71 2.30
N THR A 451 31.49 -19.82 1.80
CA THR A 451 31.19 -18.40 1.60
C THR A 451 30.80 -18.12 0.17
N TRP A 452 29.84 -17.22 -0.01
CA TRP A 452 29.33 -16.74 -1.29
C TRP A 452 30.06 -15.45 -1.69
N SER A 453 31.38 -15.54 -1.89
CA SER A 453 32.23 -14.39 -2.22
C SER A 453 31.94 -13.79 -3.60
N ASP A 454 31.33 -14.57 -4.49
CA ASP A 454 31.12 -14.18 -5.89
C ASP A 454 29.80 -13.41 -6.07
N ILE A 455 28.96 -13.29 -5.03
CA ILE A 455 27.76 -12.44 -5.08
C ILE A 455 28.20 -10.97 -4.98
N PRO A 456 27.96 -10.14 -6.01
CA PRO A 456 28.24 -8.72 -5.93
C PRO A 456 27.28 -8.03 -4.95
N LEU A 457 27.77 -7.07 -4.15
CA LEU A 457 26.90 -6.25 -3.29
C LEU A 457 25.86 -5.47 -4.10
N SER A 458 26.18 -5.06 -5.34
CA SER A 458 25.23 -4.43 -6.26
C SER A 458 24.02 -5.33 -6.55
N TYR A 459 24.24 -6.63 -6.76
CA TYR A 459 23.17 -7.60 -6.98
C TYR A 459 22.20 -7.63 -5.79
N LEU A 460 22.71 -7.61 -4.55
CA LEU A 460 21.88 -7.60 -3.35
C LEU A 460 21.09 -6.29 -3.21
N VAL A 461 21.72 -5.14 -3.49
CA VAL A 461 21.06 -3.83 -3.44
C VAL A 461 19.96 -3.70 -4.49
N GLU A 462 20.14 -4.30 -5.67
CA GLU A 462 19.15 -4.28 -6.76
C GLU A 462 18.01 -5.27 -6.52
N THR A 463 18.30 -6.42 -5.91
CA THR A 463 17.35 -7.52 -5.78
C THR A 463 16.54 -7.44 -4.49
N LEU A 464 17.13 -7.02 -3.38
CA LEU A 464 16.44 -6.97 -2.09
C LEU A 464 15.61 -5.67 -1.98
N PRO A 465 14.34 -5.76 -1.52
CA PRO A 465 13.56 -4.58 -1.25
C PRO A 465 14.20 -3.70 -0.18
N ARG A 466 14.00 -2.39 -0.30
CA ARG A 466 14.33 -1.44 0.75
C ARG A 466 13.42 -1.65 1.97
N SER A 467 13.99 -1.59 3.17
CA SER A 467 13.25 -1.58 4.43
C SER A 467 12.19 -0.46 4.43
N GLN A 468 10.95 -0.85 4.74
CA GLN A 468 9.80 0.06 4.80
C GLN A 468 9.32 0.25 6.24
N PRO A 469 8.76 1.43 6.58
CA PRO A 469 8.12 1.61 7.87
C PRO A 469 6.82 0.79 7.95
N ARG A 470 6.46 0.35 9.15
CA ARG A 470 5.19 -0.32 9.43
C ARG A 470 4.22 0.66 10.10
N TYR A 471 2.99 0.71 9.61
CA TYR A 471 1.97 1.66 10.03
C TYR A 471 1.08 1.08 11.12
N TYR A 472 0.77 1.90 12.12
CA TYR A 472 -0.13 1.58 13.22
C TYR A 472 -1.16 2.69 13.38
N SER A 473 -2.44 2.33 13.49
CA SER A 473 -3.50 3.31 13.78
C SER A 473 -3.30 3.88 15.18
N ILE A 474 -3.29 5.21 15.29
CA ILE A 474 -3.08 5.89 16.57
C ILE A 474 -4.30 5.64 17.46
N SER A 475 -4.06 5.11 18.66
CA SER A 475 -5.08 4.70 19.62
C SER A 475 -5.39 5.74 20.70
N SER A 476 -4.95 6.98 20.49
CA SER A 476 -5.17 8.12 21.39
C SER A 476 -5.80 9.32 20.67
N SER A 477 -6.52 10.14 21.42
CA SER A 477 -7.12 11.37 20.89
C SER A 477 -6.12 12.52 20.93
N SER A 478 -5.94 13.18 19.79
CA SER A 478 -5.17 14.43 19.67
C SER A 478 -5.76 15.60 20.46
N VAL A 479 -7.03 15.52 20.87
CA VAL A 479 -7.68 16.55 21.71
C VAL A 479 -7.34 16.35 23.19
N VAL A 480 -7.14 15.11 23.62
CA VAL A 480 -6.82 14.76 25.02
C VAL A 480 -5.31 14.69 25.23
N SER A 481 -4.59 14.08 24.29
CA SER A 481 -3.15 13.80 24.37
C SER A 481 -2.41 14.34 23.14
N PRO A 482 -2.42 15.67 22.87
CA PRO A 482 -1.88 16.26 21.62
C PRO A 482 -0.39 16.00 21.39
N LYS A 483 0.35 15.64 22.46
CA LYS A 483 1.80 15.41 22.45
C LYS A 483 2.19 13.98 22.79
N ALA A 484 1.21 13.10 23.00
CA ALA A 484 1.45 11.72 23.36
C ALA A 484 0.58 10.77 22.54
N PRO A 485 0.91 10.51 21.25
CA PRO A 485 0.20 9.50 20.48
C PRO A 485 0.49 8.10 21.03
N SER A 486 -0.58 7.38 21.38
CA SER A 486 -0.54 5.96 21.69
C SER A 486 -0.71 5.09 20.44
N ILE A 487 -0.11 3.91 20.41
CA ILE A 487 -0.38 2.85 19.43
C ILE A 487 -0.65 1.51 20.11
N THR A 488 -1.30 0.61 19.38
CA THR A 488 -1.66 -0.74 19.82
C THR A 488 -1.10 -1.77 18.84
N VAL A 489 -0.23 -2.65 19.30
CA VAL A 489 0.63 -3.50 18.46
C VAL A 489 0.44 -4.97 18.85
N ALA A 490 -0.29 -5.74 18.06
CA ALA A 490 -0.30 -7.20 18.22
C ALA A 490 1.04 -7.77 17.75
N VAL A 491 1.75 -8.48 18.63
CA VAL A 491 2.98 -9.16 18.25
C VAL A 491 2.63 -10.31 17.32
N SER A 492 3.25 -10.31 16.15
CA SER A 492 2.91 -11.20 15.05
C SER A 492 3.99 -12.25 14.88
N ASP A 493 3.67 -13.50 15.18
CA ASP A 493 4.49 -14.65 14.85
C ASP A 493 3.64 -15.60 14.00
N THR A 494 4.01 -15.75 12.73
CA THR A 494 3.22 -16.53 11.78
C THR A 494 3.70 -17.98 11.81
N PRO A 495 2.91 -18.94 12.31
CA PRO A 495 3.35 -20.33 12.39
C PRO A 495 3.59 -20.90 11.00
N LEU A 496 4.64 -21.71 10.87
CA LEU A 496 4.90 -22.46 9.65
C LEU A 496 3.86 -23.57 9.50
N SER A 497 3.29 -23.75 8.30
CA SER A 497 2.14 -24.63 8.08
C SER A 497 2.47 -26.12 8.29
N ALA A 498 3.71 -26.55 8.02
CA ALA A 498 4.16 -27.93 8.24
C ALA A 498 4.84 -28.14 9.61
N SER A 499 5.24 -27.06 10.30
CA SER A 499 5.83 -27.13 11.65
C SER A 499 5.28 -26.01 12.53
N PRO A 500 4.09 -26.18 13.11
CA PRO A 500 3.42 -25.13 13.88
C PRO A 500 4.17 -24.68 15.15
N SER A 501 5.18 -25.44 15.59
CA SER A 501 6.07 -25.08 16.70
C SER A 501 7.14 -24.06 16.31
N ALA A 502 7.36 -23.82 15.02
CA ALA A 502 8.24 -22.78 14.49
C ALA A 502 7.40 -21.68 13.83
N ALA A 503 7.78 -20.43 14.06
CA ALA A 503 7.07 -19.28 13.52
C ALA A 503 8.00 -18.30 12.81
N ILE A 504 7.44 -17.57 11.86
CA ILE A 504 8.06 -16.44 11.18
C ILE A 504 7.80 -15.19 12.03
N PRO A 505 8.83 -14.61 12.65
CA PRO A 505 8.65 -13.44 13.49
C PRO A 505 8.39 -12.20 12.64
N GLY A 506 7.38 -11.42 13.03
CA GLY A 506 7.11 -10.11 12.44
C GLY A 506 8.21 -9.13 12.82
N LEU A 507 8.88 -8.57 11.82
CA LEU A 507 10.07 -7.73 11.99
C LEU A 507 9.86 -6.58 13.00
N THR A 508 8.93 -5.66 12.70
CA THR A 508 8.71 -4.48 13.55
C THR A 508 8.08 -4.84 14.89
N THR A 509 7.17 -5.82 14.93
CA THR A 509 6.45 -6.16 16.15
C THR A 509 7.35 -6.81 17.18
N ASN A 510 8.26 -7.69 16.74
CA ASN A 510 9.24 -8.31 17.63
C ASN A 510 10.31 -7.30 18.07
N TYR A 511 10.77 -6.40 17.19
CA TYR A 511 11.63 -5.27 17.58
C TYR A 511 11.00 -4.43 18.71
N LEU A 512 9.73 -4.04 18.56
CA LEU A 512 9.00 -3.28 19.57
C LEU A 512 8.77 -4.08 20.86
N GLN A 513 8.59 -5.40 20.77
CA GLN A 513 8.47 -6.26 21.94
C GLN A 513 9.78 -6.34 22.72
N SER A 514 10.92 -6.57 22.05
CA SER A 514 12.25 -6.56 22.67
C SER A 514 12.54 -5.21 23.34
N LEU A 515 12.19 -4.10 22.67
CA LEU A 515 12.35 -2.76 23.23
C LEU A 515 11.44 -2.51 24.44
N SER A 516 10.17 -2.92 24.37
CA SER A 516 9.23 -2.81 25.49
C SER A 516 9.73 -3.56 26.71
N ARG A 517 10.29 -4.76 26.53
CA ARG A 517 10.86 -5.56 27.63
C ARG A 517 12.11 -4.90 28.21
N SER A 518 13.02 -4.39 27.38
CA SER A 518 14.23 -3.70 27.87
C SER A 518 13.91 -2.44 28.68
N LEU A 519 12.75 -1.81 28.43
CA LEU A 519 12.29 -0.65 29.21
C LEU A 519 11.66 -1.03 30.56
N GLN A 520 11.16 -2.26 30.70
CA GLN A 520 10.54 -2.76 31.93
C GLN A 520 11.55 -3.44 32.84
N ASP A 521 12.53 -4.15 32.27
CA ASP A 521 13.58 -4.85 32.99
C ASP A 521 14.92 -4.72 32.25
N SER A 522 15.86 -3.98 32.86
CA SER A 522 17.19 -3.76 32.31
C SER A 522 18.02 -5.05 32.19
N GLN A 523 17.68 -6.12 32.92
CA GLN A 523 18.33 -7.43 32.82
C GLN A 523 17.64 -8.39 31.83
N ALA A 524 16.44 -8.06 31.34
CA ALA A 524 15.73 -8.84 30.32
C ALA A 524 16.26 -8.63 28.88
N THR A 525 17.41 -7.98 28.74
CA THR A 525 18.10 -7.70 27.46
C THR A 525 18.50 -8.96 26.69
N GLN A 526 18.36 -10.15 27.29
CA GLN A 526 18.59 -11.42 26.63
C GLN A 526 17.28 -12.22 26.57
N GLN A 527 16.84 -12.55 25.34
CA GLN A 527 15.89 -13.61 24.99
C GLN A 527 14.39 -13.23 24.89
N THR A 528 14.04 -12.49 23.85
CA THR A 528 12.84 -12.81 23.05
C THR A 528 13.17 -14.04 22.20
N GLU A 529 12.83 -15.26 22.59
CA GLU A 529 12.83 -16.45 21.70
C GLU A 529 14.02 -16.58 20.70
N GLY A 530 15.24 -16.22 21.11
CA GLY A 530 16.43 -16.24 20.24
C GLY A 530 16.63 -15.04 19.29
N LEU A 531 15.75 -14.04 19.27
CA LEU A 531 15.91 -12.76 18.57
C LEU A 531 16.60 -11.74 19.46
N SER A 532 17.64 -11.08 18.93
CA SER A 532 18.30 -9.92 19.55
C SER A 532 18.32 -8.75 18.57
N TYR A 533 18.35 -7.54 19.12
CA TYR A 533 18.39 -6.30 18.34
C TYR A 533 19.36 -5.31 18.99
N THR A 534 20.08 -4.56 18.15
CA THR A 534 20.85 -3.38 18.56
C THR A 534 19.90 -2.21 18.86
N LEU A 535 19.32 -2.20 20.06
CA LEU A 535 18.26 -1.25 20.46
C LEU A 535 18.72 0.20 20.57
N SER A 536 20.02 0.46 20.76
CA SER A 536 20.58 1.82 20.75
C SER A 536 20.58 2.44 19.35
N GLY A 537 20.35 1.65 18.30
CA GLY A 537 20.24 2.13 16.93
C GLY A 537 21.54 2.73 16.38
N PRO A 538 21.47 3.46 15.26
CA PRO A 538 22.65 3.99 14.59
C PRO A 538 23.34 5.05 15.46
N SER A 539 24.65 4.90 15.69
CA SER A 539 25.46 5.79 16.54
C SER A 539 24.83 6.09 17.91
N ASN A 540 24.14 5.11 18.50
CA ASN A 540 23.39 5.23 19.76
C ASN A 540 22.27 6.28 19.76
N ALA A 541 21.80 6.73 18.60
CA ALA A 541 20.76 7.74 18.47
C ALA A 541 19.39 7.32 19.04
N LEU A 542 19.19 6.01 19.26
CA LEU A 542 17.96 5.43 19.80
C LEU A 542 18.07 4.97 21.27
N GLU A 543 19.19 5.27 21.93
CA GLU A 543 19.42 4.90 23.33
C GLU A 543 18.34 5.47 24.27
N GLY A 544 17.94 4.71 25.29
CA GLY A 544 16.95 5.16 26.28
C GLY A 544 15.50 5.03 25.81
N GLY A 545 15.22 4.13 24.87
CA GLY A 545 13.85 3.80 24.46
C GLY A 545 13.31 4.63 23.30
N LEU A 546 14.19 5.17 22.45
CA LEU A 546 13.76 5.91 21.27
C LEU A 546 13.55 4.98 20.07
N ILE A 547 12.66 5.38 19.17
CA ILE A 547 12.44 4.70 17.88
C ILE A 547 12.34 5.75 16.77
N TYR A 548 12.77 5.40 15.56
CA TYR A 548 12.49 6.25 14.40
C TYR A 548 11.04 6.09 13.96
N ALA A 549 10.30 7.19 13.92
CA ALA A 549 8.92 7.21 13.51
C ALA A 549 8.53 8.50 12.78
N HIS A 550 7.42 8.45 12.06
CA HIS A 550 6.76 9.62 11.49
C HIS A 550 5.23 9.46 11.54
N VAL A 551 4.52 10.58 11.47
CA VAL A 551 3.06 10.60 11.40
C VAL A 551 2.63 10.62 9.93
N ARG A 552 1.69 9.75 9.58
CA ARG A 552 1.00 9.77 8.29
C ARG A 552 -0.43 10.25 8.50
N ARG A 553 -0.79 11.32 7.81
CA ARG A 553 -2.14 11.87 7.83
C ARG A 553 -3.11 10.94 7.12
N SER A 554 -4.22 10.65 7.79
CA SER A 554 -5.29 9.79 7.30
C SER A 554 -6.54 10.59 6.97
N LYS A 555 -7.40 10.01 6.12
CA LYS A 555 -8.77 10.48 5.90
C LYS A 555 -9.76 9.90 6.91
N PHE A 556 -9.36 8.89 7.69
CA PHE A 556 -10.15 8.21 8.70
C PHE A 556 -10.39 9.13 9.91
N LYS A 557 -11.45 9.95 9.83
CA LYS A 557 -11.71 11.05 10.80
C LYS A 557 -13.14 11.01 11.29
N LEU A 558 -13.31 11.43 12.55
CA LEU A 558 -14.62 11.68 13.14
C LEU A 558 -15.43 12.69 12.29
N PRO A 559 -16.78 12.59 12.30
CA PRO A 559 -17.62 13.58 11.64
C PRO A 559 -17.42 14.96 12.24
N MET A 560 -17.57 16.00 11.41
CA MET A 560 -17.42 17.40 11.84
C MET A 560 -18.34 17.76 13.02
N LEU A 561 -19.57 17.25 13.01
CA LEU A 561 -20.53 17.44 14.08
C LEU A 561 -20.41 16.30 15.10
N ALA A 562 -20.11 16.66 16.35
CA ALA A 562 -20.06 15.72 17.46
C ALA A 562 -21.43 15.10 17.79
N SER A 563 -22.54 15.72 17.39
CA SER A 563 -23.88 15.14 17.52
C SER A 563 -24.18 14.02 16.50
N CYS A 564 -23.35 13.87 15.46
CA CYS A 564 -23.53 12.79 14.49
C CYS A 564 -23.33 11.42 15.17
N PRO A 565 -24.29 10.48 15.01
CA PRO A 565 -24.14 9.12 15.53
C PRO A 565 -23.03 8.35 14.82
N LEU A 566 -22.47 7.35 15.51
CA LEU A 566 -21.37 6.51 15.01
C LEU A 566 -21.73 5.03 15.09
N ILE A 567 -21.39 4.28 14.04
CA ILE A 567 -21.31 2.82 14.08
C ILE A 567 -19.85 2.47 13.85
N MET A 568 -19.22 1.80 14.81
CA MET A 568 -17.80 1.45 14.79
C MET A 568 -17.69 -0.07 14.84
N VAL A 569 -16.89 -0.65 13.94
CA VAL A 569 -16.72 -2.10 13.84
C VAL A 569 -15.24 -2.44 13.87
N ALA A 570 -14.80 -3.17 14.88
CA ALA A 570 -13.42 -3.52 15.13
C ALA A 570 -13.21 -5.02 15.34
N ALA A 571 -12.09 -5.52 14.83
CA ALA A 571 -11.58 -6.85 15.17
C ALA A 571 -10.13 -6.76 15.68
N GLY A 572 -9.85 -7.32 16.86
CA GLY A 572 -8.52 -7.29 17.49
C GLY A 572 -7.96 -5.86 17.61
N THR A 573 -6.75 -5.63 17.11
CA THR A 573 -6.11 -4.30 17.13
C THR A 573 -6.84 -3.24 16.31
N GLY A 574 -7.83 -3.61 15.50
CA GLY A 574 -8.78 -2.69 14.87
C GLY A 574 -9.54 -1.79 15.86
N LEU A 575 -9.51 -2.11 17.16
CA LEU A 575 -10.07 -1.24 18.20
C LEU A 575 -9.29 0.08 18.37
N ALA A 576 -8.01 0.11 17.98
CA ALA A 576 -7.11 1.24 18.21
C ALA A 576 -7.73 2.62 17.90
N PRO A 577 -8.17 2.93 16.66
CA PRO A 577 -8.73 4.25 16.37
C PRO A 577 -10.05 4.51 17.11
N PHE A 578 -10.82 3.48 17.48
CA PHE A 578 -12.09 3.66 18.20
C PHE A 578 -11.89 3.97 19.67
N ARG A 579 -10.84 3.45 20.30
CA ARG A 579 -10.40 3.93 21.62
C ARG A 579 -10.18 5.45 21.57
N ALA A 580 -9.47 5.94 20.56
CA ALA A 580 -9.24 7.37 20.35
C ALA A 580 -10.53 8.17 20.10
N PHE A 581 -11.43 7.65 19.26
CA PHE A 581 -12.70 8.32 18.92
C PHE A 581 -13.61 8.46 20.14
N ILE A 582 -13.76 7.37 20.92
CA ILE A 582 -14.58 7.36 22.13
C ILE A 582 -13.99 8.33 23.17
N THR A 583 -12.67 8.30 23.36
CA THR A 583 -11.95 9.23 24.26
C THR A 583 -12.22 10.69 23.88
N GLU A 584 -12.18 11.01 22.59
CA GLU A 584 -12.46 12.36 22.11
C GLU A 584 -13.91 12.77 22.34
N ARG A 585 -14.87 11.88 22.04
CA ARG A 585 -16.30 12.14 22.26
C ARG A 585 -16.61 12.28 23.75
N LEU A 586 -16.00 11.47 24.61
CA LEU A 586 -16.10 11.60 26.06
C LEU A 586 -15.57 12.97 26.53
N ARG A 587 -14.42 13.42 26.00
CA ARG A 587 -13.89 14.75 26.32
C ARG A 587 -14.86 15.85 25.91
N LEU A 588 -15.45 15.78 24.73
CA LEU A 588 -16.44 16.76 24.26
C LEU A 588 -17.69 16.79 25.15
N GLN A 589 -18.18 15.62 25.58
CA GLN A 589 -19.28 15.54 26.54
C GLN A 589 -18.92 16.18 27.89
N SER A 590 -17.73 15.91 28.43
CA SER A 590 -17.31 16.49 29.72
C SER A 590 -17.25 18.02 29.73
N ILE A 591 -17.12 18.67 28.57
CA ILE A 591 -17.15 20.12 28.42
C ILE A 591 -18.52 20.65 27.95
N GLY A 592 -19.57 19.83 28.05
CA GLY A 592 -20.96 20.21 27.77
C GLY A 592 -21.34 20.24 26.28
N LYS A 593 -20.51 19.71 25.37
CA LYS A 593 -20.88 19.64 23.95
C LYS A 593 -21.80 18.45 23.68
N PRO A 594 -22.79 18.59 22.77
CA PRO A 594 -23.65 17.47 22.39
C PRO A 594 -22.84 16.41 21.66
N VAL A 595 -23.08 15.16 22.04
CA VAL A 595 -22.45 13.96 21.49
C VAL A 595 -23.55 13.01 21.04
N GLY A 596 -23.43 12.50 19.81
CA GLY A 596 -24.35 11.54 19.22
C GLY A 596 -24.20 10.13 19.80
N GLN A 597 -25.20 9.29 19.54
CA GLN A 597 -25.20 7.88 19.90
C GLN A 597 -24.08 7.10 19.20
N MET A 598 -23.47 6.14 19.89
CA MET A 598 -22.34 5.36 19.40
C MET A 598 -22.56 3.88 19.66
N MET A 599 -22.47 3.06 18.62
CA MET A 599 -22.42 1.61 18.73
C MET A 599 -21.03 1.11 18.34
N LEU A 600 -20.37 0.40 19.24
CA LEU A 600 -19.09 -0.26 18.98
C LEU A 600 -19.29 -1.77 18.94
N PHE A 601 -19.07 -2.38 17.78
CA PHE A 601 -18.99 -3.83 17.63
C PHE A 601 -17.52 -4.26 17.70
N PHE A 602 -17.15 -5.04 18.71
CA PHE A 602 -15.77 -5.45 18.95
C PHE A 602 -15.60 -6.97 18.97
N GLY A 603 -14.74 -7.49 18.10
CA GLY A 603 -14.42 -8.92 18.00
C GLY A 603 -13.06 -9.27 18.58
N CYS A 604 -13.02 -10.26 19.48
CA CYS A 604 -11.78 -10.88 19.98
C CYS A 604 -11.94 -12.41 20.16
N GLN A 605 -10.93 -13.11 20.66
CA GLN A 605 -11.00 -14.56 20.84
C GLN A 605 -11.71 -14.91 22.15
N LYS A 606 -11.28 -14.33 23.28
CA LYS A 606 -11.78 -14.65 24.61
C LYS A 606 -11.90 -13.38 25.47
N PRO A 607 -12.91 -13.31 26.36
CA PRO A 607 -13.13 -12.16 27.23
C PRO A 607 -12.00 -11.89 28.23
N ASP A 608 -11.33 -12.96 28.70
CA ASP A 608 -10.33 -12.88 29.78
C ASP A 608 -8.88 -12.99 29.26
N ASP A 609 -8.68 -12.84 27.95
CA ASP A 609 -7.36 -12.95 27.31
C ASP A 609 -7.04 -11.75 26.43
N ASP A 610 -7.79 -11.58 25.33
CA ASP A 610 -7.50 -10.60 24.28
C ASP A 610 -8.58 -9.53 24.12
N TYR A 611 -9.39 -9.31 25.15
CA TYR A 611 -10.23 -8.14 25.28
C TYR A 611 -9.39 -6.92 25.71
N ILE A 612 -8.67 -6.35 24.75
CA ILE A 612 -7.81 -5.19 24.95
C ILE A 612 -8.58 -3.96 25.46
N TYR A 613 -8.02 -3.26 26.44
CA TYR A 613 -8.60 -2.06 27.07
C TYR A 613 -9.97 -2.26 27.74
N ARG A 614 -10.29 -3.47 28.20
CA ARG A 614 -11.60 -3.81 28.77
C ARG A 614 -12.06 -2.84 29.86
N GLU A 615 -11.25 -2.63 30.89
CA GLU A 615 -11.61 -1.79 32.04
C GLU A 615 -11.80 -0.32 31.62
N GLU A 616 -10.97 0.16 30.71
CA GLU A 616 -11.06 1.52 30.16
C GLU A 616 -12.36 1.70 29.35
N LEU A 617 -12.71 0.73 28.50
CA LEU A 617 -13.93 0.77 27.70
C LEU A 617 -15.19 0.70 28.57
N GLU A 618 -15.23 -0.19 29.56
CA GLU A 618 -16.35 -0.30 30.51
C GLU A 618 -16.54 1.00 31.31
N GLN A 619 -15.45 1.70 31.64
CA GLN A 619 -15.52 3.01 32.29
C GLN A 619 -16.04 4.09 31.34
N MET A 620 -15.55 4.14 30.09
CA MET A 620 -16.02 5.08 29.09
C MET A 620 -17.52 4.91 28.79
N GLU A 621 -18.01 3.67 28.73
CA GLU A 621 -19.43 3.37 28.53
C GLU A 621 -20.32 3.94 29.65
N LYS A 622 -19.89 3.76 30.91
CA LYS A 622 -20.56 4.34 32.09
C LYS A 622 -20.57 5.87 32.03
N ASP A 623 -19.42 6.48 31.76
CA ASP A 623 -19.26 7.95 31.75
C ASP A 623 -20.00 8.62 30.59
N LEU A 624 -20.24 7.88 29.49
CA LEU A 624 -21.04 8.34 28.36
C LEU A 624 -22.55 8.27 28.62
N GLY A 625 -22.99 7.66 29.73
CA GLY A 625 -24.37 7.77 30.23
C GLY A 625 -25.41 7.22 29.26
N GLY A 626 -25.13 6.07 28.64
CA GLY A 626 -26.03 5.41 27.68
C GLY A 626 -25.93 5.91 26.24
N LYS A 627 -24.95 6.79 25.93
CA LYS A 627 -24.64 7.20 24.54
C LYS A 627 -23.65 6.28 23.83
N LEU A 628 -22.99 5.39 24.57
CA LEU A 628 -22.11 4.37 24.03
C LEU A 628 -22.72 3.02 24.39
N ASN A 629 -22.77 2.13 23.40
CA ASN A 629 -23.14 0.73 23.56
C ASN A 629 -22.02 -0.13 22.96
N ILE A 630 -21.37 -0.94 23.78
CA ILE A 630 -20.28 -1.82 23.37
C ILE A 630 -20.80 -3.26 23.25
N ILE A 631 -20.80 -3.78 22.04
CA ILE A 631 -21.27 -5.12 21.69
C ILE A 631 -20.07 -6.00 21.32
N THR A 632 -19.80 -7.01 22.13
CA THR A 632 -18.66 -7.91 21.94
C THR A 632 -19.03 -9.21 21.23
N ALA A 633 -18.09 -9.71 20.41
CA ALA A 633 -18.17 -10.99 19.74
C ALA A 633 -16.92 -11.84 20.06
N PHE A 634 -17.12 -12.98 20.70
CA PHE A 634 -16.05 -13.89 21.10
C PHE A 634 -15.98 -15.10 20.17
N SER A 635 -14.85 -15.27 19.49
CA SER A 635 -14.67 -16.34 18.49
C SER A 635 -14.17 -17.67 19.07
N ARG A 636 -13.64 -17.69 20.30
CA ARG A 636 -13.03 -18.88 20.94
C ARG A 636 -13.38 -19.03 22.42
N GLN A 637 -14.51 -18.49 22.86
CA GLN A 637 -14.99 -18.67 24.23
C GLN A 637 -15.48 -20.10 24.45
N THR A 638 -14.95 -20.78 25.47
CA THR A 638 -15.30 -22.16 25.81
C THR A 638 -16.79 -22.28 26.14
N GLY A 639 -17.46 -23.29 25.57
CA GLY A 639 -18.88 -23.56 25.83
C GLY A 639 -19.86 -22.65 25.07
N MET A 640 -19.37 -21.71 24.27
CA MET A 640 -20.19 -20.79 23.47
C MET A 640 -20.01 -21.04 21.97
N LYS A 641 -21.03 -20.71 21.18
CA LYS A 641 -20.93 -20.73 19.71
C LYS A 641 -19.92 -19.68 19.26
N LYS A 642 -19.04 -20.07 18.33
CA LYS A 642 -18.12 -19.16 17.65
C LYS A 642 -18.91 -18.00 17.03
N THR A 643 -18.64 -16.79 17.51
CA THR A 643 -19.38 -15.59 17.13
C THR A 643 -18.41 -14.52 16.64
N TYR A 644 -18.77 -13.84 15.54
CA TYR A 644 -18.03 -12.74 14.95
C TYR A 644 -18.84 -11.44 14.97
N VAL A 645 -18.21 -10.33 14.60
CA VAL A 645 -18.84 -9.00 14.66
C VAL A 645 -20.06 -8.90 13.73
N GLN A 646 -20.02 -9.52 12.55
CA GLN A 646 -21.16 -9.55 11.64
C GLN A 646 -22.38 -10.27 12.23
N ASP A 647 -22.19 -11.31 13.04
CA ASP A 647 -23.28 -12.02 13.71
C ASP A 647 -23.99 -11.09 14.70
N LYS A 648 -23.21 -10.29 15.44
CA LYS A 648 -23.71 -9.29 16.38
C LYS A 648 -24.38 -8.10 15.70
N ILE A 649 -23.86 -7.68 14.56
CA ILE A 649 -24.50 -6.64 13.72
C ILE A 649 -25.86 -7.13 13.21
N LEU A 650 -25.95 -8.39 12.77
CA LEU A 650 -27.21 -8.98 12.35
C LEU A 650 -28.22 -9.09 13.51
N GLU A 651 -27.78 -9.54 14.69
CA GLU A 651 -28.60 -9.56 15.92
C GLU A 651 -29.15 -8.18 16.27
N LYS A 652 -28.36 -7.13 16.03
CA LYS A 652 -28.71 -5.72 16.26
C LYS A 652 -29.23 -5.00 15.02
N GLY A 653 -29.66 -5.74 13.99
CA GLY A 653 -29.96 -5.19 12.67
C GLY A 653 -30.97 -4.04 12.67
N LYS A 654 -32.00 -4.11 13.51
CA LYS A 654 -33.00 -3.04 13.65
C LYS A 654 -32.38 -1.74 14.21
N GLU A 655 -31.67 -1.83 15.34
CA GLU A 655 -30.98 -0.69 15.95
C GLU A 655 -29.95 -0.08 14.98
N VAL A 656 -29.23 -0.93 14.24
CA VAL A 656 -28.28 -0.51 13.20
C VAL A 656 -28.98 0.23 12.05
N SER A 657 -30.11 -0.29 11.54
CA SER A 657 -30.89 0.35 10.46
C SER A 657 -31.44 1.70 10.88
N GLU A 658 -31.98 1.79 12.11
CA GLU A 658 -32.48 3.05 12.69
C GLU A 658 -31.36 4.09 12.82
N LEU A 659 -30.20 3.71 13.35
CA LEU A 659 -29.08 4.63 13.50
C LEU A 659 -28.51 5.10 12.15
N LEU A 660 -28.50 4.22 11.14
CA LEU A 660 -28.16 4.58 9.76
C LEU A 660 -29.17 5.56 9.15
N ALA A 661 -30.47 5.38 9.44
CA ALA A 661 -31.52 6.31 9.02
C ALA A 661 -31.36 7.69 9.66
N ASP A 662 -30.90 7.75 10.91
CA ASP A 662 -30.52 8.99 11.62
C ASP A 662 -29.22 9.64 11.09
N GLY A 663 -28.63 9.05 10.04
CA GLY A 663 -27.49 9.61 9.33
C GLY A 663 -26.15 9.30 9.98
N ALA A 664 -26.06 8.20 10.74
CA ALA A 664 -24.81 7.73 11.33
C ALA A 664 -23.67 7.62 10.32
N SER A 665 -22.45 7.81 10.84
CA SER A 665 -21.23 7.49 10.10
C SER A 665 -20.72 6.11 10.53
N LEU A 666 -20.49 5.25 9.55
CA LEU A 666 -19.96 3.90 9.68
C LEU A 666 -18.44 3.91 9.54
N TYR A 667 -17.78 3.28 10.51
CA TYR A 667 -16.34 3.12 10.55
C TYR A 667 -15.97 1.68 10.81
N MET A 668 -14.97 1.19 10.08
CA MET A 668 -14.54 -0.19 10.17
C MET A 668 -13.03 -0.25 10.21
N CYS A 669 -12.48 -1.04 11.13
CA CYS A 669 -11.03 -1.13 11.32
C CYS A 669 -10.59 -2.54 11.72
N GLY A 670 -9.47 -3.00 11.15
CA GLY A 670 -8.95 -4.35 11.35
C GLY A 670 -8.83 -5.13 10.03
N ARG A 671 -9.18 -6.42 10.04
CA ARG A 671 -8.98 -7.31 8.88
C ARG A 671 -9.86 -6.92 7.68
N ALA A 672 -9.29 -6.88 6.48
CA ALA A 672 -10.04 -6.63 5.25
C ALA A 672 -11.18 -7.64 5.00
N SER A 673 -10.98 -8.91 5.36
CA SER A 673 -12.03 -9.94 5.26
C SER A 673 -13.22 -9.65 6.17
N MET A 674 -12.98 -9.19 7.41
CA MET A 674 -14.03 -8.78 8.33
C MET A 674 -14.85 -7.64 7.75
N ALA A 675 -14.20 -6.64 7.16
CA ALA A 675 -14.92 -5.49 6.64
C ALA A 675 -15.85 -5.85 5.47
N ARG A 676 -15.44 -6.80 4.64
CA ARG A 676 -16.28 -7.33 3.57
C ARG A 676 -17.51 -8.07 4.09
N GLU A 677 -17.32 -8.96 5.07
CA GLU A 677 -18.42 -9.72 5.68
C GLU A 677 -19.45 -8.79 6.32
N VAL A 678 -18.99 -7.77 7.05
CA VAL A 678 -19.86 -6.76 7.65
C VAL A 678 -20.58 -5.94 6.58
N GLY A 679 -19.91 -5.55 5.50
CA GLY A 679 -20.56 -4.84 4.39
C GLY A 679 -21.69 -5.65 3.75
N ARG A 680 -21.47 -6.96 3.58
CA ARG A 680 -22.52 -7.90 3.11
C ARG A 680 -23.69 -7.97 4.09
N THR A 681 -23.41 -8.15 5.39
CA THR A 681 -24.44 -8.23 6.42
C THR A 681 -25.27 -6.95 6.52
N LEU A 682 -24.67 -5.77 6.38
CA LEU A 682 -25.40 -4.50 6.32
C LEU A 682 -26.34 -4.45 5.11
N GLY A 683 -25.89 -4.94 3.95
CA GLY A 683 -26.75 -5.11 2.79
C GLY A 683 -27.94 -6.03 3.08
N ASP A 684 -27.70 -7.18 3.72
CA ASP A 684 -28.76 -8.14 4.06
C ASP A 684 -29.77 -7.56 5.06
N ILE A 685 -29.33 -6.78 6.05
CA ILE A 685 -30.20 -6.04 6.96
C ILE A 685 -31.11 -5.10 6.19
N LEU A 686 -30.56 -4.30 5.27
CA LEU A 686 -31.34 -3.33 4.49
C LEU A 686 -32.32 -4.01 3.51
N ARG A 687 -31.95 -5.16 2.93
CA ARG A 687 -32.88 -5.98 2.14
C ARG A 687 -34.05 -6.45 2.98
N SER A 688 -33.78 -6.96 4.18
CA SER A 688 -34.83 -7.47 5.08
C SER A 688 -35.71 -6.36 5.67
N ASP A 689 -35.12 -5.21 6.01
CA ASP A 689 -35.81 -4.12 6.70
C ASP A 689 -36.55 -3.19 5.73
N LYS A 690 -35.96 -2.90 4.56
CA LYS A 690 -36.49 -1.92 3.60
C LYS A 690 -36.97 -2.53 2.28
N GLY A 691 -36.80 -3.84 2.08
CA GLY A 691 -37.17 -4.52 0.82
C GLY A 691 -36.32 -4.10 -0.38
N TRP A 692 -35.10 -3.62 -0.15
CA TRP A 692 -34.23 -3.13 -1.21
C TRP A 692 -33.70 -4.25 -2.11
N ASP A 693 -33.50 -3.94 -3.39
CA ASP A 693 -32.78 -4.80 -4.33
C ASP A 693 -31.26 -4.55 -4.32
N ASP A 694 -30.52 -5.34 -5.10
CA ASP A 694 -29.05 -5.25 -5.17
C ASP A 694 -28.55 -3.91 -5.71
N ALA A 695 -29.29 -3.29 -6.64
CA ALA A 695 -28.90 -2.00 -7.22
C ALA A 695 -29.06 -0.88 -6.19
N GLN A 696 -30.12 -0.91 -5.40
CA GLN A 696 -30.39 0.06 -4.33
C GLN A 696 -29.36 -0.05 -3.21
N VAL A 697 -29.03 -1.27 -2.77
CA VAL A 697 -27.97 -1.48 -1.76
C VAL A 697 -26.62 -0.98 -2.25
N LYS A 698 -26.29 -1.25 -3.53
CA LYS A 698 -25.05 -0.76 -4.15
C LYS A 698 -24.99 0.77 -4.16
N GLU A 699 -26.02 1.43 -4.72
CA GLU A 699 -26.06 2.89 -4.80
C GLU A 699 -26.02 3.55 -3.42
N TRP A 700 -26.68 2.96 -2.42
CA TRP A 700 -26.58 3.41 -1.04
C TRP A 700 -25.17 3.32 -0.48
N SER A 701 -24.52 2.16 -0.63
CA SER A 701 -23.17 1.92 -0.11
C SER A 701 -22.13 2.84 -0.77
N GLU A 702 -22.21 3.01 -2.09
CA GLU A 702 -21.37 3.93 -2.85
C GLU A 702 -21.66 5.38 -2.46
N GLY A 703 -22.94 5.75 -2.29
CA GLY A 703 -23.34 7.06 -1.80
C GLY A 703 -22.74 7.39 -0.43
N LEU A 704 -22.72 6.44 0.52
CA LEU A 704 -22.09 6.65 1.82
C LEU A 704 -20.57 6.81 1.72
N LYS A 705 -19.92 6.01 0.87
CA LYS A 705 -18.46 6.12 0.61
C LYS A 705 -18.10 7.47 -0.02
N ARG A 706 -18.84 7.89 -1.06
CA ARG A 706 -18.70 9.20 -1.72
C ARG A 706 -18.85 10.35 -0.72
N ASN A 707 -19.83 10.25 0.18
CA ASN A 707 -20.10 11.24 1.21
C ASN A 707 -19.24 11.11 2.48
N ARG A 708 -18.23 10.22 2.49
CA ARG A 708 -17.34 9.93 3.64
C ARG A 708 -18.07 9.54 4.93
N LYS A 709 -19.28 9.01 4.81
CA LYS A 709 -20.04 8.41 5.92
C LYS A 709 -19.75 6.93 6.10
N TRP A 710 -19.13 6.28 5.11
CA TRP A 710 -18.58 4.93 5.24
C TRP A 710 -17.07 5.02 5.09
N GLN A 711 -16.32 4.73 6.16
CA GLN A 711 -14.87 4.81 6.18
C GLN A 711 -14.26 3.51 6.68
N GLU A 712 -13.21 3.06 6.02
CA GLU A 712 -12.51 1.82 6.32
C GLU A 712 -11.03 2.12 6.55
N ASP A 713 -10.47 1.59 7.64
CA ASP A 713 -9.04 1.55 7.95
C ASP A 713 -8.66 0.08 8.14
N VAL A 714 -8.56 -0.63 7.01
CA VAL A 714 -8.41 -2.08 6.98
C VAL A 714 -7.06 -2.49 6.41
N TRP A 715 -6.51 -3.55 6.96
CA TRP A 715 -5.26 -4.18 6.56
C TRP A 715 -5.42 -5.70 6.63
N GLY A 716 -4.50 -6.46 6.05
CA GLY A 716 -4.55 -7.91 6.10
C GLY A 716 -3.75 -8.55 5.00
#